data_AF-L1JAP8-F1
#
_entry.id   AF-L1JAP8-F1
#
_cell.length_a   1.000
_cell.length_b   1.000
_cell.length_c   1.000
_cell.angle_alpha   90.00
_cell.angle_beta   90.00
_cell.angle_gamma   90.00
#
_symmetry.space_group_name_H-M   'P 1'
#
loop_
_entity.id
_entity.type
_entity.pdbx_description
1 polymer ?
#
loop_
_entity_poly.entity_id
_entity_poly.type
_entity_poly.pdbx_seq_one_letter_code
_entity_poly.pdbx_strand_id
1 'polypeptide(L)'
;MLWVAKFAGQARGLARFAGQDRLVHIFIALIFIAQCSLVACTPAITLVDHPNSCFNGQYDDIRFAGLRLSDVKKRFLAYPDGSAHNVSLPYASWSSARIVAEIIYILLEEVMGYSVVSLSGVAINTGVSMAYLAGCVDIEKCVKINNANPTIHLSVETWTMGIATLQGLPYAYRPLLANVYDYKTVDQVFVWQSTVERGKKDKVFLDFYGYYNAGSYNPEQYFDSLDKLLALTPIGNIETCTNLDQGTYGNLRYKADYIKFTGNNQLDCYRDMVWFSPACRRRSNTSQCVPVMVQYEYHVMLQLSFFLDFPVALVKFRDGSSAFDQVYYDVVRGGNFVFGWFKPDDNLLATDNVPVRVRMPDPNGYEQAQGKYATGLVDMNPRNYMWRYLPSVDKHVSFLASKLDFFDQDVQEFMAQSNVLKTSGMPSREAMFQVACNWLKGNEQTWFPWIPSICPEGFYGDSTLLSCLSCPAGWFCPGGTANATICPVGFFCPENSTQAIQCPNKKITSMYGASSSHGCDTCPSNFVLMGNECEHISIFIVVVLIPFILLAVLLLMYFRKFQGRLQVQEDKDLIEMISDLRKRLHIQLKDGYALSTERLGMRMARSQLKVIAKRSMEAAARLSIFQDDFDEHFFDSFCMCLLQRGSEADVGDSEQYHNLCDWLLEQCRILLLHSNHTQDLERRLEQVGSTVPHWDSLLSSCMQRVLGWFMTGEQRNKLLQMRLEKIRNLSKEERYLFFKTKVTNIKLWKDDITLFRRLQLLAQQLMADLVKSCEQRFNEMVNKEHGAVLVVYAPHIPGVQSDVEGRRSWQDYSSTFMEQNRHVTLSMERQDTVGAVRYGEREKSDARTDWEQMVKEGALECLDEEIFVVQLNTRSRILNDGFHRAVMDVLLSHCTGLDALTSSSSRETRPVEETVVHELRCIFREGPGNVKVHLARVKSVSRMREKLREYAPPNPKGTWPLCCNILDPVRLCLVCQGPSHMVQVAEWFEASSSSGPLTLCRVKNKFAWAEVEDGYRDLKLHLIYRGEGNLQIIGEIQIQDSQLYSLHTQMHRLYSIKRAYSIHYYLNSVFR
;
A
#
# COMPACT_ATOMS: atom_id res chain seq x y z
N MET A 1 -26.20 -19.02 37.21
CA MET A 1 -27.28 -20.02 37.28
C MET A 1 -27.60 -20.56 38.68
N LEU A 2 -26.97 -20.10 39.77
CA LEU A 2 -27.29 -20.57 41.14
C LEU A 2 -28.23 -19.66 41.96
N TRP A 3 -28.79 -18.61 41.34
CA TRP A 3 -29.73 -17.68 42.01
C TRP A 3 -31.20 -17.88 41.59
N VAL A 4 -31.46 -18.53 40.45
CA VAL A 4 -32.83 -18.75 39.92
C VAL A 4 -33.53 -19.97 40.56
N ALA A 5 -32.76 -20.90 41.13
CA ALA A 5 -33.31 -22.09 41.79
C ALA A 5 -34.05 -21.79 43.13
N LYS A 6 -33.84 -20.61 43.73
CA LYS A 6 -34.45 -20.26 45.03
C LYS A 6 -35.87 -19.69 44.94
N PHE A 7 -36.32 -19.26 43.76
CA PHE A 7 -37.68 -18.71 43.56
C PHE A 7 -38.71 -19.72 43.03
N ALA A 8 -38.26 -20.85 42.46
CA ALA A 8 -39.16 -21.90 41.98
C ALA A 8 -39.82 -22.72 43.12
N GLY A 9 -39.35 -22.58 44.36
CA GLY A 9 -39.87 -23.28 45.54
C GLY A 9 -41.15 -22.70 46.16
N GLN A 10 -41.54 -21.45 45.82
CA GLN A 10 -42.69 -20.78 46.43
C GLN A 10 -43.92 -20.65 45.52
N ALA A 11 -43.84 -21.06 44.25
CA ALA A 11 -44.97 -20.98 43.30
C ALA A 11 -45.74 -22.30 43.10
N ARG A 12 -45.52 -23.32 43.95
CA ARG A 12 -46.30 -24.58 43.93
C ARG A 12 -47.55 -24.57 44.83
N GLY A 13 -47.85 -23.45 45.51
CA GLY A 13 -48.95 -23.37 46.48
C GLY A 13 -50.28 -22.78 45.97
N LEU A 14 -50.37 -22.25 44.74
CA LEU A 14 -51.49 -21.37 44.35
C LEU A 14 -52.27 -21.78 43.09
N ALA A 15 -52.20 -23.04 42.65
CA ALA A 15 -53.02 -23.53 41.54
C ALA A 15 -53.68 -24.89 41.86
N ARG A 16 -54.28 -25.00 43.05
CA ARG A 16 -55.49 -25.80 43.26
C ARG A 16 -56.60 -24.79 43.47
N PHE A 17 -57.26 -24.32 42.41
CA PHE A 17 -58.64 -23.78 42.39
C PHE A 17 -58.89 -23.08 41.05
N ALA A 18 -59.99 -23.46 40.38
CA ALA A 18 -60.53 -22.95 39.11
C ALA A 18 -59.66 -23.20 37.86
N GLY A 19 -60.08 -23.92 36.81
CA GLY A 19 -61.42 -24.16 36.30
C GLY A 19 -61.65 -23.28 35.08
N GLN A 20 -61.40 -23.83 33.89
CA GLN A 20 -61.75 -23.31 32.56
C GLN A 20 -61.37 -21.86 32.24
N ASP A 21 -60.27 -21.67 31.49
CA ASP A 21 -60.24 -20.60 30.48
C ASP A 21 -59.18 -20.86 29.39
N ARG A 22 -59.64 -21.29 28.20
CA ARG A 22 -58.80 -21.42 26.99
C ARG A 22 -58.26 -20.06 26.51
N LEU A 23 -58.89 -18.96 26.92
CA LEU A 23 -58.46 -17.60 26.59
C LEU A 23 -57.18 -17.20 27.32
N VAL A 24 -56.98 -17.63 28.58
CA VAL A 24 -55.75 -17.32 29.34
C VAL A 24 -54.54 -18.07 28.76
N HIS A 25 -54.72 -19.30 28.27
CA HIS A 25 -53.64 -20.02 27.58
C HIS A 25 -53.28 -19.41 26.22
N ILE A 26 -54.25 -18.89 25.47
CA ILE A 26 -53.99 -18.17 24.21
C ILE A 26 -53.35 -16.81 24.50
N PHE A 27 -53.75 -16.12 25.56
CA PHE A 27 -53.18 -14.83 25.95
C PHE A 27 -51.75 -14.98 26.51
N ILE A 28 -51.48 -16.02 27.32
CA ILE A 28 -50.12 -16.35 27.79
C ILE A 28 -49.25 -16.85 26.63
N ALA A 29 -49.78 -17.63 25.69
CA ALA A 29 -49.06 -18.04 24.49
C ALA A 29 -48.77 -16.85 23.56
N LEU A 30 -49.70 -15.90 23.42
CA LEU A 30 -49.47 -14.66 22.66
C LEU A 30 -48.52 -13.71 23.39
N ILE A 31 -48.49 -13.67 24.71
CA ILE A 31 -47.48 -12.93 25.48
C ILE A 31 -46.11 -13.62 25.38
N PHE A 32 -46.04 -14.96 25.37
CA PHE A 32 -44.79 -15.69 25.13
C PHE A 32 -44.30 -15.55 23.68
N ILE A 33 -45.20 -15.55 22.69
CA ILE A 33 -44.85 -15.34 21.28
C ILE A 33 -44.49 -13.87 21.04
N ALA A 34 -45.15 -12.90 21.69
CA ALA A 34 -44.81 -11.48 21.62
C ALA A 34 -43.51 -11.14 22.37
N GLN A 35 -43.19 -11.84 23.47
CA GLN A 35 -41.89 -11.71 24.16
C GLN A 35 -40.76 -12.46 23.44
N CYS A 36 -41.04 -13.50 22.65
CA CYS A 36 -40.06 -14.14 21.78
C CYS A 36 -39.84 -13.42 20.44
N SER A 37 -40.74 -12.52 20.03
CA SER A 37 -40.66 -11.81 18.73
C SER A 37 -40.11 -10.38 18.83
N LEU A 38 -39.71 -9.93 20.03
CA LEU A 38 -39.15 -8.59 20.26
C LEU A 38 -37.84 -8.58 21.06
N VAL A 39 -37.23 -9.75 21.27
CA VAL A 39 -35.81 -9.83 21.64
C VAL A 39 -35.06 -10.15 20.36
N ALA A 40 -34.61 -9.11 19.66
CA ALA A 40 -33.41 -9.25 18.86
C ALA A 40 -32.33 -9.78 19.81
N CYS A 41 -32.09 -11.09 19.78
CA CYS A 41 -30.96 -11.68 20.47
C CYS A 41 -29.72 -11.07 19.86
N THR A 42 -29.18 -10.02 20.47
CA THR A 42 -27.78 -9.64 20.27
C THR A 42 -26.98 -10.93 20.51
N PRO A 43 -26.28 -11.47 19.50
CA PRO A 43 -25.57 -12.73 19.68
C PRO A 43 -24.56 -12.54 20.82
N ALA A 44 -24.71 -13.30 21.90
CA ALA A 44 -23.93 -13.12 23.10
C ALA A 44 -22.44 -13.38 22.80
N ILE A 45 -21.61 -12.35 22.99
CA ILE A 45 -20.15 -12.51 22.99
C ILE A 45 -19.79 -13.32 24.23
N THR A 46 -19.02 -14.40 24.04
CA THR A 46 -18.57 -15.28 25.11
C THR A 46 -17.06 -15.25 25.24
N LEU A 47 -16.59 -15.49 26.47
CA LEU A 47 -15.17 -15.67 26.75
C LEU A 47 -14.73 -17.05 26.26
N VAL A 48 -13.54 -17.10 25.67
CA VAL A 48 -12.87 -18.34 25.30
C VAL A 48 -11.89 -18.70 26.42
N ASP A 49 -12.17 -19.80 27.11
CA ASP A 49 -11.28 -20.36 28.14
C ASP A 49 -10.01 -20.94 27.50
N HIS A 50 -8.87 -20.65 28.13
CA HIS A 50 -7.52 -21.09 27.76
C HIS A 50 -6.91 -21.92 28.90
N PRO A 51 -6.90 -23.26 28.79
CA PRO A 51 -6.56 -24.13 29.92
C PRO A 51 -5.09 -24.57 29.98
N ASN A 52 -4.29 -24.35 28.93
CA ASN A 52 -2.96 -24.97 28.78
C ASN A 52 -1.87 -23.90 28.68
N SER A 53 -0.75 -24.06 29.39
CA SER A 53 0.47 -23.29 29.16
C SER A 53 1.33 -23.97 28.10
N CYS A 54 1.73 -23.25 27.06
CA CYS A 54 2.56 -23.78 26.00
C CYS A 54 3.97 -24.11 26.49
N PHE A 55 4.59 -23.18 27.22
CA PHE A 55 6.01 -23.27 27.54
C PHE A 55 6.33 -23.92 28.90
N ASN A 56 5.35 -24.19 29.78
CA ASN A 56 5.53 -24.92 31.05
C ASN A 56 6.79 -24.53 31.86
N GLY A 57 7.21 -23.26 31.86
CA GLY A 57 8.43 -22.77 32.53
C GLY A 57 9.77 -23.14 31.85
N GLN A 58 9.75 -23.83 30.70
CA GLN A 58 10.93 -24.28 29.96
C GLN A 58 11.73 -23.13 29.32
N TYR A 59 11.16 -21.92 29.30
CA TYR A 59 11.78 -20.69 28.81
C TYR A 59 12.02 -19.64 29.92
N ASP A 60 12.08 -20.06 31.19
CA ASP A 60 12.54 -19.21 32.31
C ASP A 60 13.96 -18.66 32.11
N ASP A 61 14.75 -19.24 31.18
CA ASP A 61 16.09 -18.81 30.81
C ASP A 61 16.16 -17.95 29.53
N ILE A 62 15.05 -17.62 28.83
CA ILE A 62 15.10 -16.57 27.80
C ILE A 62 15.39 -15.25 28.49
N ARG A 63 16.58 -14.72 28.24
CA ARG A 63 16.98 -13.39 28.73
C ARG A 63 16.57 -12.34 27.71
N PHE A 64 15.49 -11.61 27.98
CA PHE A 64 15.24 -10.35 27.29
C PHE A 64 16.02 -9.25 27.99
N ALA A 65 17.11 -8.79 27.35
CA ALA A 65 17.99 -7.76 27.92
C ALA A 65 18.46 -8.04 29.38
N GLY A 66 18.62 -9.32 29.74
CA GLY A 66 19.04 -9.74 31.08
C GLY A 66 17.91 -10.03 32.09
N LEU A 67 16.64 -9.83 31.72
CA LEU A 67 15.47 -10.15 32.53
C LEU A 67 14.99 -11.58 32.29
N ARG A 68 14.68 -12.34 33.36
CA ARG A 68 13.98 -13.63 33.26
C ARG A 68 12.47 -13.41 33.20
N LEU A 69 11.79 -14.16 32.35
CA LEU A 69 10.34 -14.08 32.16
C LEU A 69 9.58 -14.39 33.45
N SER A 70 10.08 -15.30 34.29
CA SER A 70 9.50 -15.67 35.59
C SER A 70 9.49 -14.53 36.62
N ASP A 71 10.30 -13.48 36.43
CA ASP A 71 10.37 -12.32 37.32
C ASP A 71 9.36 -11.21 36.94
N VAL A 72 8.69 -11.34 35.78
CA VAL A 72 7.73 -10.34 35.27
C VAL A 72 6.36 -10.50 35.96
N LYS A 73 5.95 -9.48 36.71
CA LYS A 73 4.56 -9.37 37.21
C LYS A 73 3.58 -9.26 36.05
N LYS A 74 2.42 -9.91 36.17
CA LYS A 74 1.33 -9.86 35.18
C LYS A 74 0.92 -8.41 34.86
N ARG A 75 0.85 -8.09 33.57
CA ARG A 75 0.65 -6.74 33.02
C ARG A 75 -0.76 -6.54 32.50
N PHE A 76 -1.20 -5.29 32.50
CA PHE A 76 -2.50 -4.87 32.00
C PHE A 76 -2.32 -3.61 31.15
N LEU A 77 -3.24 -3.37 30.22
CA LEU A 77 -3.31 -2.10 29.50
C LEU A 77 -3.67 -0.99 30.48
N ALA A 78 -2.80 0.00 30.62
CA ALA A 78 -2.97 1.11 31.54
C ALA A 78 -3.61 2.31 30.83
N TYR A 79 -4.88 2.56 31.11
CA TYR A 79 -5.63 3.60 30.44
C TYR A 79 -5.39 4.99 31.08
N PRO A 80 -5.64 6.09 30.35
CA PRO A 80 -5.41 7.45 30.86
C PRO A 80 -6.22 7.80 32.13
N ASP A 81 -7.33 7.10 32.37
CA ASP A 81 -8.16 7.25 33.57
C ASP A 81 -7.63 6.45 34.78
N GLY A 82 -6.49 5.76 34.62
CA GLY A 82 -5.86 4.92 35.65
C GLY A 82 -6.44 3.52 35.74
N SER A 83 -7.41 3.16 34.89
CA SER A 83 -7.98 1.81 34.88
C SER A 83 -7.06 0.81 34.17
N ALA A 84 -7.08 -0.43 34.65
CA ALA A 84 -6.30 -1.53 34.10
C ALA A 84 -7.22 -2.50 33.34
N HIS A 85 -6.90 -2.78 32.07
CA HIS A 85 -7.71 -3.65 31.20
C HIS A 85 -6.89 -4.81 30.63
N ASN A 86 -7.57 -5.92 30.33
CA ASN A 86 -6.95 -7.03 29.61
C ASN A 86 -6.79 -6.67 28.12
N VAL A 87 -5.78 -7.25 27.46
CA VAL A 87 -5.72 -7.22 26.00
C VAL A 87 -6.80 -8.15 25.47
N SER A 88 -7.76 -7.62 24.70
CA SER A 88 -8.84 -8.44 24.12
C SER A 88 -8.62 -8.74 22.64
N LEU A 89 -8.72 -10.03 22.30
CA LEU A 89 -8.51 -10.58 20.96
C LEU A 89 -9.78 -11.29 20.44
N PRO A 90 -10.09 -11.21 19.15
CA PRO A 90 -11.13 -12.03 18.53
C PRO A 90 -10.63 -13.46 18.36
N TYR A 91 -11.48 -14.41 18.71
CA TYR A 91 -11.31 -15.84 18.43
C TYR A 91 -12.26 -16.21 17.30
N ALA A 92 -11.75 -16.06 16.07
CA ALA A 92 -12.49 -16.22 14.83
C ALA A 92 -13.06 -17.65 14.63
N SER A 93 -13.97 -17.80 13.67
CA SER A 93 -14.61 -19.09 13.38
C SER A 93 -13.78 -20.02 12.50
N TRP A 94 -12.87 -19.49 11.68
CA TRP A 94 -12.08 -20.28 10.72
C TRP A 94 -10.68 -20.64 11.26
N SER A 95 -10.12 -21.73 10.74
CA SER A 95 -9.01 -22.44 11.39
C SER A 95 -7.69 -21.65 11.44
N SER A 96 -7.31 -20.96 10.36
CA SER A 96 -6.07 -20.16 10.34
C SER A 96 -6.10 -19.02 11.36
N ALA A 97 -7.19 -18.26 11.40
CA ALA A 97 -7.32 -17.14 12.33
C ALA A 97 -7.37 -17.61 13.79
N ARG A 98 -7.89 -18.80 14.07
CA ARG A 98 -7.81 -19.39 15.41
C ARG A 98 -6.37 -19.66 15.82
N ILE A 99 -5.60 -20.33 14.97
CA ILE A 99 -4.19 -20.64 15.26
C ILE A 99 -3.39 -19.35 15.44
N VAL A 100 -3.61 -18.36 14.57
CA VAL A 100 -2.98 -17.04 14.69
C VAL A 100 -3.39 -16.34 15.99
N ALA A 101 -4.67 -16.40 16.38
CA ALA A 101 -5.13 -15.84 17.65
C ALA A 101 -4.48 -16.54 18.86
N GLU A 102 -4.29 -17.87 18.80
CA GLU A 102 -3.56 -18.63 19.82
C GLU A 102 -2.08 -18.24 19.89
N ILE A 103 -1.42 -18.03 18.74
CA ILE A 103 -0.04 -17.53 18.70
C ILE A 103 0.06 -16.16 19.39
N ILE A 104 -0.82 -15.22 19.05
CA ILE A 104 -0.84 -13.89 19.66
C ILE A 104 -1.13 -14.00 21.16
N TYR A 105 -2.06 -14.88 21.56
CA TYR A 105 -2.39 -15.14 22.96
C TYR A 105 -1.16 -15.62 23.74
N ILE A 106 -0.48 -16.67 23.25
CA ILE A 106 0.71 -17.24 23.90
C ILE A 106 1.83 -16.21 23.99
N LEU A 107 2.11 -15.47 22.91
CA LEU A 107 3.15 -14.44 22.90
C LEU A 107 2.84 -13.31 23.89
N LEU A 108 1.59 -12.88 23.99
CA LEU A 108 1.21 -11.83 24.93
C LEU A 108 1.18 -12.32 26.39
N GLU A 109 0.54 -13.46 26.65
CA GLU A 109 0.30 -13.99 27.99
C GLU A 109 1.55 -14.65 28.60
N GLU A 110 2.20 -15.56 27.86
CA GLU A 110 3.34 -16.35 28.37
C GLU A 110 4.70 -15.68 28.13
N VAL A 111 4.88 -14.99 27.00
CA VAL A 111 6.18 -14.38 26.65
C VAL A 111 6.26 -12.91 27.10
N MET A 112 5.21 -12.12 26.92
CA MET A 112 5.23 -10.69 27.29
C MET A 112 4.62 -10.40 28.67
N GLY A 113 3.97 -11.40 29.28
CA GLY A 113 3.39 -11.33 30.63
C GLY A 113 2.13 -10.48 30.74
N TYR A 114 1.39 -10.25 29.66
CA TYR A 114 0.10 -9.54 29.67
C TYR A 114 -1.04 -10.43 30.12
N SER A 115 -2.10 -9.81 30.66
CA SER A 115 -3.39 -10.45 30.84
C SER A 115 -4.23 -10.33 29.57
N VAL A 116 -4.54 -11.46 28.94
CA VAL A 116 -5.20 -11.53 27.63
C VAL A 116 -6.55 -12.23 27.76
N VAL A 117 -7.53 -11.73 27.03
CA VAL A 117 -8.88 -12.31 26.93
C VAL A 117 -9.22 -12.55 25.47
N SER A 118 -9.61 -13.78 25.16
CA SER A 118 -10.12 -14.13 23.83
C SER A 118 -11.65 -14.13 23.83
N LEU A 119 -12.24 -13.52 22.82
CA LEU A 119 -13.69 -13.33 22.68
C LEU A 119 -14.19 -14.05 21.44
N SER A 120 -15.28 -14.80 21.55
CA SER A 120 -15.96 -15.39 20.39
C SER A 120 -17.43 -15.01 20.38
N GLY A 121 -18.04 -15.07 19.20
CA GLY A 121 -19.44 -14.72 19.00
C GLY A 121 -19.70 -14.44 17.53
N VAL A 122 -20.97 -14.49 17.11
CA VAL A 122 -21.36 -14.30 15.69
C VAL A 122 -20.84 -12.96 15.15
N ALA A 123 -20.94 -11.88 15.94
CA ALA A 123 -20.47 -10.57 15.54
C ALA A 123 -18.93 -10.42 15.58
N ILE A 124 -18.22 -11.26 16.35
CA ILE A 124 -16.76 -11.33 16.35
C ILE A 124 -16.24 -12.12 15.15
N ASN A 125 -17.00 -13.12 14.70
CA ASN A 125 -16.65 -14.04 13.61
C ASN A 125 -17.00 -13.50 12.22
N THR A 126 -17.37 -12.22 12.10
CA THR A 126 -17.75 -11.58 10.83
C THR A 126 -16.96 -10.29 10.62
N GLY A 127 -17.09 -9.66 9.45
CA GLY A 127 -16.46 -8.36 9.14
C GLY A 127 -16.86 -7.23 10.11
N VAL A 128 -17.94 -7.44 10.85
CA VAL A 128 -18.48 -6.58 11.91
C VAL A 128 -17.52 -6.39 13.09
N SER A 129 -16.59 -7.33 13.32
CA SER A 129 -15.56 -7.21 14.35
C SER A 129 -14.76 -5.89 14.25
N MET A 130 -14.60 -5.33 13.05
CA MET A 130 -13.94 -4.04 12.86
C MET A 130 -14.68 -2.87 13.53
N ALA A 131 -16.01 -2.95 13.66
CA ALA A 131 -16.80 -1.95 14.37
C ALA A 131 -16.50 -2.01 15.89
N TYR A 132 -16.38 -3.20 16.46
CA TYR A 132 -15.98 -3.36 17.86
C TYR A 132 -14.56 -2.87 18.14
N LEU A 133 -13.64 -3.09 17.20
CA LEU A 133 -12.28 -2.56 17.25
C LEU A 133 -12.26 -1.02 17.22
N ALA A 134 -13.21 -0.42 16.51
CA ALA A 134 -13.40 1.04 16.48
C ALA A 134 -14.07 1.60 17.75
N GLY A 135 -14.56 0.74 18.64
CA GLY A 135 -15.29 1.12 19.85
C GLY A 135 -16.80 1.28 19.65
N CYS A 136 -17.39 0.82 18.55
CA CYS A 136 -18.83 0.92 18.32
C CYS A 136 -19.61 0.11 19.37
N VAL A 137 -20.59 0.74 20.01
CA VAL A 137 -21.51 0.08 20.97
C VAL A 137 -22.77 -0.44 20.27
N ASP A 138 -23.18 0.23 19.18
CA ASP A 138 -24.29 -0.17 18.31
C ASP A 138 -23.76 -0.51 16.92
N ILE A 139 -24.01 -1.72 16.47
CA ILE A 139 -23.30 -2.38 15.39
C ILE A 139 -23.80 -1.95 14.01
N GLU A 140 -25.11 -1.74 13.85
CA GLU A 140 -25.72 -1.52 12.53
C GLU A 140 -25.39 -0.14 11.93
N LYS A 141 -25.11 0.85 12.78
CA LYS A 141 -24.85 2.23 12.33
C LYS A 141 -23.62 2.89 12.99
N CYS A 142 -23.01 2.26 14.00
CA CYS A 142 -21.92 2.84 14.80
C CYS A 142 -22.18 4.30 15.24
N VAL A 143 -23.40 4.60 15.68
CA VAL A 143 -23.77 5.96 16.10
C VAL A 143 -23.20 6.29 17.48
N LYS A 144 -23.05 5.27 18.34
CA LYS A 144 -22.46 5.40 19.67
C LYS A 144 -21.10 4.72 19.71
N ILE A 145 -20.10 5.46 20.14
CA ILE A 145 -18.71 5.00 20.18
C ILE A 145 -18.16 5.17 21.58
N ASN A 146 -17.63 4.07 22.12
CA ASN A 146 -16.82 4.05 23.32
C ASN A 146 -15.34 4.18 22.92
N ASN A 147 -14.86 5.43 22.91
CA ASN A 147 -13.45 5.73 22.66
C ASN A 147 -12.56 5.51 23.89
N ALA A 148 -13.14 5.16 25.04
CA ALA A 148 -12.36 4.88 26.23
C ALA A 148 -11.86 3.44 26.19
N ASN A 149 -12.75 2.46 25.95
CA ASN A 149 -12.44 1.03 25.99
C ASN A 149 -13.17 0.26 24.87
N PRO A 150 -12.47 -0.18 23.81
CA PRO A 150 -13.09 -0.97 22.75
C PRO A 150 -13.32 -2.41 23.22
N THR A 151 -14.28 -3.12 22.61
CA THR A 151 -14.54 -4.52 22.95
C THR A 151 -13.36 -5.41 22.57
N ILE A 152 -12.73 -5.16 21.42
CA ILE A 152 -11.51 -5.83 20.95
C ILE A 152 -10.40 -4.81 20.71
N HIS A 153 -9.15 -5.17 20.99
CA HIS A 153 -8.00 -4.27 20.84
C HIS A 153 -7.19 -4.53 19.56
N LEU A 154 -7.20 -5.77 19.08
CA LEU A 154 -6.54 -6.20 17.86
C LEU A 154 -7.53 -7.00 17.02
N SER A 155 -7.41 -6.94 15.70
CA SER A 155 -8.04 -7.92 14.82
C SER A 155 -7.06 -9.01 14.44
N VAL A 156 -7.61 -10.15 14.02
CA VAL A 156 -6.84 -11.29 13.55
C VAL A 156 -7.35 -11.65 12.16
N GLU A 157 -6.45 -11.64 11.19
CA GLU A 157 -6.69 -12.11 9.83
C GLU A 157 -7.96 -11.49 9.21
N THR A 158 -7.97 -10.19 8.94
CA THR A 158 -9.15 -9.49 8.42
C THR A 158 -9.23 -9.59 6.90
N TRP A 159 -10.35 -10.14 6.40
CA TRP A 159 -10.65 -10.35 4.97
C TRP A 159 -11.46 -9.19 4.35
N THR A 160 -11.86 -9.33 3.09
CA THR A 160 -12.59 -8.33 2.28
C THR A 160 -13.78 -7.71 3.00
N MET A 161 -14.63 -8.51 3.65
CA MET A 161 -15.82 -8.01 4.34
C MET A 161 -15.46 -7.07 5.50
N GLY A 162 -14.44 -7.42 6.30
CA GLY A 162 -13.96 -6.57 7.38
C GLY A 162 -13.31 -5.28 6.85
N ILE A 163 -12.58 -5.36 5.73
CA ILE A 163 -12.00 -4.18 5.08
C ILE A 163 -13.10 -3.25 4.55
N ALA A 164 -14.17 -3.80 3.98
CA ALA A 164 -15.33 -3.02 3.54
C ALA A 164 -16.04 -2.36 4.73
N THR A 165 -16.24 -3.09 5.83
CA THR A 165 -16.80 -2.52 7.08
C THR A 165 -15.93 -1.37 7.60
N LEU A 166 -14.61 -1.53 7.62
CA LEU A 166 -13.66 -0.48 8.01
C LEU A 166 -13.78 0.78 7.15
N GLN A 167 -13.93 0.64 5.83
CA GLN A 167 -14.11 1.76 4.90
C GLN A 167 -15.41 2.52 5.14
N GLY A 168 -16.46 1.82 5.59
CA GLY A 168 -17.74 2.42 5.98
C GLY A 168 -17.71 3.20 7.29
N LEU A 169 -16.71 2.99 8.15
CA LEU A 169 -16.60 3.70 9.43
C LEU A 169 -16.16 5.17 9.24
N PRO A 170 -16.59 6.10 10.13
CA PRO A 170 -16.11 7.48 10.09
C PRO A 170 -14.60 7.55 10.31
N TYR A 171 -13.90 8.37 9.52
CA TYR A 171 -12.44 8.43 9.49
C TYR A 171 -11.79 8.64 10.87
N ALA A 172 -12.43 9.42 11.76
CA ALA A 172 -11.95 9.70 13.11
C ALA A 172 -11.81 8.46 14.00
N TYR A 173 -12.57 7.40 13.73
CA TYR A 173 -12.65 6.21 14.57
C TYR A 173 -12.09 4.96 13.90
N ARG A 174 -11.62 5.07 12.65
CA ARG A 174 -11.06 3.94 11.92
C ARG A 174 -9.85 3.35 12.68
N PRO A 175 -9.88 2.04 13.00
CA PRO A 175 -8.72 1.28 13.44
C PRO A 175 -7.50 1.50 12.56
N LEU A 176 -6.31 1.40 13.16
CA LEU A 176 -5.03 1.53 12.46
C LEU A 176 -4.63 0.20 11.86
N LEU A 177 -4.11 0.20 10.63
CA LEU A 177 -3.49 -0.98 10.05
C LEU A 177 -2.25 -1.34 10.87
N ALA A 178 -2.25 -2.55 11.44
CA ALA A 178 -1.13 -3.06 12.22
C ALA A 178 -0.10 -3.73 11.30
N ASN A 179 -0.55 -4.68 10.48
CA ASN A 179 0.28 -5.42 9.53
C ASN A 179 -0.56 -5.91 8.34
N VAL A 180 0.13 -6.41 7.32
CA VAL A 180 -0.45 -7.18 6.21
C VAL A 180 0.34 -8.47 6.15
N TYR A 181 -0.34 -9.62 6.23
CA TYR A 181 0.34 -10.91 6.21
C TYR A 181 0.83 -11.24 4.80
N ASP A 182 1.98 -11.92 4.69
CA ASP A 182 2.57 -12.26 3.39
C ASP A 182 1.97 -13.51 2.72
N TYR A 183 1.13 -14.28 3.41
CA TYR A 183 0.36 -15.37 2.79
C TYR A 183 -0.91 -14.88 2.09
N LYS A 184 -1.36 -15.65 1.09
CA LYS A 184 -2.58 -15.33 0.33
C LYS A 184 -3.77 -16.10 0.80
N THR A 185 -4.92 -15.42 0.84
CA THR A 185 -6.21 -16.06 0.96
C THR A 185 -6.88 -16.17 -0.41
N VAL A 186 -7.57 -17.29 -0.60
CA VAL A 186 -8.32 -17.61 -1.81
C VAL A 186 -9.75 -17.84 -1.40
N ASP A 187 -10.70 -17.23 -2.09
CA ASP A 187 -12.13 -17.51 -1.95
C ASP A 187 -12.69 -17.74 -3.35
N GLN A 188 -12.88 -19.01 -3.74
CA GLN A 188 -13.31 -19.40 -5.08
C GLN A 188 -14.05 -20.75 -5.04
N VAL A 189 -14.38 -21.29 -6.22
CA VAL A 189 -14.98 -22.62 -6.36
C VAL A 189 -13.92 -23.69 -6.62
N PHE A 190 -14.20 -24.87 -6.09
CA PHE A 190 -13.33 -26.03 -6.08
C PHE A 190 -14.08 -27.26 -6.56
N VAL A 191 -13.32 -28.25 -6.99
CA VAL A 191 -13.76 -29.60 -7.32
C VAL A 191 -12.81 -30.61 -6.69
N TRP A 192 -13.28 -31.83 -6.46
CA TRP A 192 -12.42 -32.89 -5.96
C TRP A 192 -11.33 -33.31 -6.96
N GLN A 193 -10.12 -33.57 -6.48
CA GLN A 193 -9.01 -34.08 -7.30
C GLN A 193 -9.39 -35.34 -8.08
N SER A 194 -10.08 -36.28 -7.44
CA SER A 194 -10.57 -37.50 -8.10
C SER A 194 -11.50 -37.23 -9.28
N THR A 195 -12.27 -36.13 -9.24
CA THR A 195 -13.11 -35.67 -10.35
C THR A 195 -12.28 -35.04 -11.47
N VAL A 196 -11.27 -34.25 -11.13
CA VAL A 196 -10.30 -33.70 -12.10
C VAL A 196 -9.53 -34.84 -12.80
N GLU A 197 -9.09 -35.85 -12.07
CA GLU A 197 -8.37 -37.00 -12.62
C GLU A 197 -9.25 -37.86 -13.55
N ARG A 198 -10.52 -38.07 -13.19
CA ARG A 198 -11.50 -38.71 -14.09
C ARG A 198 -11.69 -37.91 -15.37
N GLY A 199 -11.92 -36.60 -15.26
CA GLY A 199 -12.04 -35.73 -16.43
C GLY A 199 -10.79 -35.75 -17.32
N LYS A 200 -9.58 -35.68 -16.72
CA LYS A 200 -8.31 -35.73 -17.46
C LYS A 200 -8.15 -37.01 -18.29
N LYS A 201 -8.63 -38.16 -17.82
CA LYS A 201 -8.65 -39.43 -18.59
C LYS A 201 -9.48 -39.31 -19.87
N ASP A 202 -10.54 -38.51 -19.83
CA ASP A 202 -11.45 -38.26 -20.94
C ASP A 202 -11.12 -36.96 -21.71
N LYS A 203 -9.97 -36.32 -21.42
CA LYS A 203 -9.57 -35.01 -21.97
C LYS A 203 -10.51 -33.85 -21.62
N VAL A 204 -11.17 -33.94 -20.47
CA VAL A 204 -12.01 -32.89 -19.86
C VAL A 204 -11.28 -32.30 -18.65
N PHE A 205 -10.73 -31.09 -18.77
CA PHE A 205 -9.93 -30.47 -17.71
C PHE A 205 -10.82 -29.67 -16.75
N LEU A 206 -11.43 -30.36 -15.79
CA LEU A 206 -12.38 -29.79 -14.82
C LEU A 206 -11.73 -28.84 -13.79
N ASP A 207 -10.41 -28.70 -13.80
CA ASP A 207 -9.67 -27.66 -13.06
C ASP A 207 -9.56 -26.33 -13.83
N PHE A 208 -10.19 -26.22 -15.00
CA PHE A 208 -10.17 -25.02 -15.85
C PHE A 208 -11.59 -24.61 -16.27
N TYR A 209 -11.93 -23.34 -16.05
CA TYR A 209 -13.25 -22.77 -16.28
C TYR A 209 -13.76 -23.00 -17.72
N GLY A 210 -12.87 -23.01 -18.72
CA GLY A 210 -13.24 -23.14 -20.14
C GLY A 210 -13.99 -24.43 -20.48
N TYR A 211 -13.84 -25.49 -19.67
CA TYR A 211 -14.59 -26.74 -19.88
C TYR A 211 -16.06 -26.64 -19.48
N TYR A 212 -16.43 -25.66 -18.65
CA TYR A 212 -17.80 -25.51 -18.17
C TYR A 212 -18.69 -24.68 -19.12
N ASN A 213 -18.16 -24.08 -20.19
CA ASN A 213 -18.94 -23.36 -21.20
C ASN A 213 -19.73 -24.35 -22.12
N ALA A 214 -20.94 -23.97 -22.52
CA ALA A 214 -22.01 -24.80 -23.07
C ALA A 214 -21.61 -25.71 -24.27
N GLY A 215 -21.48 -27.02 -23.99
CA GLY A 215 -21.54 -28.09 -25.00
C GLY A 215 -20.45 -29.17 -24.90
N SER A 216 -19.42 -28.95 -24.07
CA SER A 216 -18.15 -29.69 -24.17
C SER A 216 -18.17 -31.14 -23.65
N TYR A 217 -19.10 -31.50 -22.77
CA TYR A 217 -19.26 -32.87 -22.24
C TYR A 217 -20.61 -33.04 -21.53
N ASN A 218 -20.94 -34.28 -21.12
CA ASN A 218 -22.10 -34.57 -20.27
C ASN A 218 -21.71 -34.45 -18.78
N PRO A 219 -22.22 -33.47 -18.01
CA PRO A 219 -21.88 -33.28 -16.61
C PRO A 219 -22.20 -34.46 -15.69
N GLU A 220 -23.21 -35.26 -16.02
CA GLU A 220 -23.64 -36.42 -15.22
C GLU A 220 -22.55 -37.52 -15.12
N GLN A 221 -21.53 -37.48 -15.97
CA GLN A 221 -20.39 -38.40 -15.90
C GLN A 221 -19.43 -38.07 -14.75
N TYR A 222 -19.37 -36.79 -14.34
CA TYR A 222 -18.38 -36.29 -13.39
C TYR A 222 -18.99 -35.78 -12.11
N PHE A 223 -20.17 -35.17 -12.19
CA PHE A 223 -20.90 -34.58 -11.07
C PHE A 223 -22.15 -35.38 -10.73
N ASP A 224 -22.44 -35.44 -9.43
CA ASP A 224 -23.68 -35.99 -8.91
C ASP A 224 -24.90 -35.12 -9.32
N SER A 225 -26.12 -35.63 -9.17
CA SER A 225 -27.33 -34.89 -9.55
C SER A 225 -27.70 -33.79 -8.55
N LEU A 226 -28.44 -32.78 -9.02
CA LEU A 226 -29.06 -31.76 -8.15
C LEU A 226 -29.95 -32.39 -7.07
N ASP A 227 -30.71 -33.45 -7.41
CA ASP A 227 -31.56 -34.14 -6.44
C ASP A 227 -30.74 -34.78 -5.32
N LYS A 228 -29.55 -35.33 -5.63
CA LYS A 228 -28.63 -35.85 -4.61
C LYS A 228 -28.09 -34.73 -3.72
N LEU A 229 -27.70 -33.58 -4.30
CA LEU A 229 -27.27 -32.42 -3.52
C LEU A 229 -28.37 -31.96 -2.55
N LEU A 230 -29.61 -31.82 -3.04
CA LEU A 230 -30.75 -31.40 -2.22
C LEU A 230 -31.15 -32.46 -1.18
N ALA A 231 -30.97 -33.75 -1.47
CA ALA A 231 -31.23 -34.83 -0.51
C ALA A 231 -30.20 -34.87 0.63
N LEU A 232 -28.93 -34.54 0.33
CA LEU A 232 -27.88 -34.43 1.34
C LEU A 232 -28.02 -33.16 2.18
N THR A 233 -28.65 -32.12 1.64
CA THR A 233 -28.74 -30.80 2.29
C THR A 233 -30.03 -30.65 3.10
N PRO A 234 -29.96 -30.48 4.43
CA PRO A 234 -31.14 -30.20 5.23
C PRO A 234 -31.82 -28.90 4.78
N ILE A 235 -33.15 -28.89 4.66
CA ILE A 235 -33.92 -27.73 4.13
C ILE A 235 -33.64 -26.45 4.94
N GLY A 236 -33.48 -26.56 6.27
CA GLY A 236 -33.18 -25.40 7.14
C GLY A 236 -31.81 -24.77 6.93
N ASN A 237 -30.91 -25.44 6.20
CA ASN A 237 -29.56 -24.99 5.88
C ASN A 237 -29.45 -24.36 4.50
N ILE A 238 -30.52 -24.39 3.69
CA ILE A 238 -30.56 -23.68 2.40
C ILE A 238 -31.06 -22.26 2.64
N GLU A 239 -30.32 -21.27 2.18
CA GLU A 239 -30.79 -19.89 2.18
C GLU A 239 -31.64 -19.65 0.93
N THR A 240 -32.92 -19.33 1.13
CA THR A 240 -33.85 -19.14 0.02
C THR A 240 -33.55 -17.85 -0.76
N CYS A 241 -33.94 -17.83 -2.03
CA CYS A 241 -33.77 -16.65 -2.89
C CYS A 241 -34.55 -15.43 -2.37
N THR A 242 -35.70 -15.65 -1.75
CA THR A 242 -36.44 -14.60 -1.01
C THR A 242 -35.60 -14.00 0.12
N ASN A 243 -34.94 -14.84 0.94
CA ASN A 243 -34.11 -14.36 2.04
C ASN A 243 -32.88 -13.58 1.54
N LEU A 244 -32.25 -14.07 0.47
CA LEU A 244 -31.13 -13.37 -0.14
C LEU A 244 -31.53 -12.06 -0.82
N ASP A 245 -32.77 -11.90 -1.26
CA ASP A 245 -33.26 -10.61 -1.78
C ASP A 245 -33.52 -9.60 -0.68
N GLN A 246 -33.93 -10.08 0.49
CA GLN A 246 -34.25 -9.26 1.66
C GLN A 246 -33.00 -8.96 2.50
N GLY A 247 -31.90 -9.68 2.29
CA GLY A 247 -30.72 -9.59 3.14
C GLY A 247 -30.95 -10.16 4.53
N THR A 248 -31.88 -11.09 4.70
CA THR A 248 -32.35 -11.59 6.02
C THR A 248 -31.21 -12.07 6.91
N TYR A 249 -30.18 -12.67 6.31
CA TYR A 249 -29.01 -13.20 7.03
C TYR A 249 -27.71 -12.46 6.68
N GLY A 250 -27.81 -11.24 6.13
CA GLY A 250 -26.65 -10.43 5.74
C GLY A 250 -26.04 -10.77 4.39
N ASN A 251 -26.57 -11.77 3.67
CA ASN A 251 -26.18 -12.09 2.30
C ASN A 251 -27.15 -11.50 1.28
N LEU A 252 -26.64 -11.05 0.14
CA LEU A 252 -27.44 -10.45 -0.92
C LEU A 252 -27.15 -11.08 -2.28
N ARG A 253 -28.19 -11.22 -3.12
CA ARG A 253 -28.02 -11.57 -4.55
C ARG A 253 -27.54 -10.41 -5.43
N TYR A 254 -27.60 -9.18 -4.93
CA TYR A 254 -27.32 -7.95 -5.68
C TYR A 254 -28.02 -7.91 -7.06
N LYS A 255 -29.35 -8.14 -7.07
CA LYS A 255 -30.15 -8.23 -8.31
C LYS A 255 -29.98 -7.01 -9.23
N ALA A 256 -29.91 -5.82 -8.64
CA ALA A 256 -29.75 -4.57 -9.39
C ALA A 256 -28.42 -4.55 -10.16
N ASP A 257 -27.32 -4.97 -9.52
CA ASP A 257 -26.01 -5.03 -10.14
C ASP A 257 -25.94 -6.14 -11.19
N TYR A 258 -26.53 -7.32 -10.91
CA TYR A 258 -26.64 -8.38 -11.92
C TYR A 258 -27.35 -7.88 -13.19
N ILE A 259 -28.53 -7.27 -13.07
CA ILE A 259 -29.28 -6.75 -14.22
C ILE A 259 -28.48 -5.64 -14.93
N LYS A 260 -27.88 -4.73 -14.16
CA LYS A 260 -27.08 -3.62 -14.69
C LYS A 260 -25.91 -4.10 -15.54
N PHE A 261 -25.16 -5.11 -15.08
CA PHE A 261 -23.94 -5.55 -15.74
C PHE A 261 -24.16 -6.64 -16.79
N THR A 262 -25.21 -7.46 -16.65
CA THR A 262 -25.49 -8.56 -17.59
C THR A 262 -26.58 -8.23 -18.61
N GLY A 263 -27.45 -7.27 -18.32
CA GLY A 263 -28.67 -7.01 -19.08
C GLY A 263 -29.73 -8.13 -18.97
N ASN A 264 -29.51 -9.14 -18.12
CA ASN A 264 -30.37 -10.31 -17.98
C ASN A 264 -31.25 -10.19 -16.73
N ASN A 265 -32.55 -10.54 -16.86
CA ASN A 265 -33.53 -10.49 -15.78
C ASN A 265 -34.03 -11.86 -15.32
N GLN A 266 -33.42 -12.96 -15.77
CA GLN A 266 -33.79 -14.34 -15.43
C GLN A 266 -33.25 -14.72 -14.03
N LEU A 267 -33.85 -14.15 -12.99
CA LEU A 267 -33.43 -14.30 -11.59
C LEU A 267 -34.36 -15.19 -10.75
N ASP A 268 -35.39 -15.77 -11.37
CA ASP A 268 -36.35 -16.64 -10.69
C ASP A 268 -35.71 -17.93 -10.19
N CYS A 269 -36.06 -18.34 -8.98
CA CYS A 269 -35.54 -19.57 -8.38
C CYS A 269 -36.57 -20.69 -8.39
N TYR A 270 -36.12 -21.90 -8.72
CA TYR A 270 -36.90 -23.11 -8.59
C TYR A 270 -37.10 -23.47 -7.12
N ARG A 271 -38.37 -23.59 -6.71
CA ARG A 271 -38.80 -23.84 -5.32
C ARG A 271 -38.20 -22.86 -4.30
N ASP A 272 -37.89 -21.63 -4.73
CA ASP A 272 -37.21 -20.60 -3.93
C ASP A 272 -35.81 -21.01 -3.40
N MET A 273 -35.22 -22.11 -3.89
CA MET A 273 -33.97 -22.67 -3.36
C MET A 273 -32.85 -22.73 -4.40
N VAL A 274 -33.19 -22.95 -5.66
CA VAL A 274 -32.20 -23.20 -6.72
C VAL A 274 -32.32 -22.14 -7.80
N TRP A 275 -31.21 -21.46 -8.10
CA TRP A 275 -31.16 -20.59 -9.28
C TRP A 275 -30.51 -21.34 -10.44
N PHE A 276 -31.23 -21.40 -11.57
CA PHE A 276 -30.68 -21.92 -12.81
C PHE A 276 -30.11 -20.79 -13.66
N SER A 277 -28.85 -20.94 -14.04
CA SER A 277 -28.18 -20.05 -15.01
C SER A 277 -28.90 -20.03 -16.36
N PRO A 278 -28.72 -18.97 -17.18
CA PRO A 278 -29.30 -18.93 -18.53
C PRO A 278 -28.84 -20.09 -19.42
N ALA A 279 -27.57 -20.52 -19.31
CA ALA A 279 -27.05 -21.68 -20.01
C ALA A 279 -27.76 -22.98 -19.60
N CYS A 280 -28.03 -23.17 -18.30
CA CYS A 280 -28.77 -24.32 -17.80
C CYS A 280 -30.22 -24.32 -18.31
N ARG A 281 -30.90 -23.17 -18.29
CA ARG A 281 -32.29 -23.04 -18.77
C ARG A 281 -32.46 -23.33 -20.25
N ARG A 282 -31.40 -23.13 -21.06
CA ARG A 282 -31.40 -23.47 -22.49
C ARG A 282 -31.32 -24.98 -22.76
N ARG A 283 -31.00 -25.81 -21.76
CA ARG A 283 -30.98 -27.27 -21.91
C ARG A 283 -32.38 -27.85 -21.89
N SER A 284 -32.58 -28.93 -22.65
CA SER A 284 -33.85 -29.68 -22.68
C SER A 284 -34.16 -30.39 -21.35
N ASN A 285 -33.13 -30.70 -20.56
CA ASN A 285 -33.25 -31.32 -19.25
C ASN A 285 -32.38 -30.57 -18.22
N THR A 286 -33.02 -29.90 -17.25
CA THR A 286 -32.33 -29.16 -16.17
C THR A 286 -31.58 -30.08 -15.20
N SER A 287 -31.87 -31.38 -15.17
CA SER A 287 -31.10 -32.35 -14.39
C SER A 287 -29.66 -32.52 -14.89
N GLN A 288 -29.37 -32.09 -16.13
CA GLN A 288 -28.03 -32.11 -16.70
C GLN A 288 -27.18 -30.89 -16.33
N CYS A 289 -27.67 -30.01 -15.45
CA CYS A 289 -26.91 -28.84 -15.01
C CYS A 289 -25.92 -29.21 -13.91
N VAL A 290 -24.76 -28.56 -13.91
CA VAL A 290 -23.74 -28.77 -12.90
C VAL A 290 -24.25 -28.23 -11.56
N PRO A 291 -24.40 -29.07 -10.52
CA PRO A 291 -24.77 -28.58 -9.20
C PRO A 291 -23.59 -27.81 -8.58
N VAL A 292 -23.87 -26.57 -8.19
CA VAL A 292 -22.92 -25.68 -7.54
C VAL A 292 -23.47 -25.27 -6.19
N MET A 293 -22.72 -25.50 -5.12
CA MET A 293 -23.08 -25.08 -3.76
C MET A 293 -22.07 -24.10 -3.20
N VAL A 294 -22.50 -22.90 -2.84
CA VAL A 294 -21.62 -21.89 -2.24
C VAL A 294 -22.16 -21.45 -0.90
N GLN A 295 -21.26 -21.28 0.06
CA GLN A 295 -21.58 -20.69 1.36
C GLN A 295 -21.33 -19.18 1.36
N TYR A 296 -20.35 -18.70 0.59
CA TYR A 296 -20.00 -17.28 0.46
C TYR A 296 -20.05 -16.86 -1.00
N GLU A 297 -20.00 -15.54 -1.26
CA GLU A 297 -19.83 -14.99 -2.62
C GLU A 297 -20.88 -15.47 -3.66
N TYR A 298 -22.13 -15.69 -3.23
CA TYR A 298 -23.22 -16.15 -4.12
C TYR A 298 -23.41 -15.23 -5.33
N HIS A 299 -23.35 -13.92 -5.12
CA HIS A 299 -23.48 -12.91 -6.18
C HIS A 299 -22.36 -12.97 -7.21
N VAL A 300 -21.16 -13.45 -6.82
CA VAL A 300 -20.04 -13.66 -7.72
C VAL A 300 -20.34 -14.84 -8.63
N MET A 301 -20.71 -15.99 -8.07
CA MET A 301 -21.04 -17.17 -8.88
C MET A 301 -22.27 -16.92 -9.77
N LEU A 302 -23.24 -16.14 -9.30
CA LEU A 302 -24.40 -15.71 -10.07
C LEU A 302 -23.98 -14.98 -11.36
N GLN A 303 -23.10 -13.97 -11.26
CA GLN A 303 -22.60 -13.22 -12.41
C GLN A 303 -21.60 -14.03 -13.26
N LEU A 304 -20.68 -14.78 -12.65
CA LEU A 304 -19.72 -15.61 -13.38
C LEU A 304 -20.42 -16.66 -14.25
N SER A 305 -21.48 -17.27 -13.75
CA SER A 305 -22.26 -18.24 -14.51
C SER A 305 -22.90 -17.64 -15.75
N PHE A 306 -23.20 -16.33 -15.72
CA PHE A 306 -23.69 -15.60 -16.89
C PHE A 306 -22.54 -15.30 -17.87
N PHE A 307 -21.48 -14.65 -17.40
CA PHE A 307 -20.38 -14.19 -18.26
C PHE A 307 -19.59 -15.33 -18.91
N LEU A 308 -19.47 -16.46 -18.22
CA LEU A 308 -18.74 -17.65 -18.71
C LEU A 308 -19.65 -18.70 -19.34
N ASP A 309 -20.96 -18.42 -19.40
CA ASP A 309 -21.99 -19.29 -19.97
C ASP A 309 -22.03 -20.72 -19.36
N PHE A 310 -21.91 -20.80 -18.04
CA PHE A 310 -21.88 -22.08 -17.32
C PHE A 310 -23.28 -22.64 -17.10
N PRO A 311 -23.57 -23.91 -17.45
CA PRO A 311 -24.87 -24.54 -17.22
C PRO A 311 -24.97 -25.03 -15.77
N VAL A 312 -25.08 -24.10 -14.82
CA VAL A 312 -25.13 -24.39 -13.38
C VAL A 312 -26.53 -24.36 -12.79
N ALA A 313 -26.72 -25.20 -11.78
CA ALA A 313 -27.78 -25.12 -10.78
C ALA A 313 -27.16 -24.67 -9.45
N LEU A 314 -27.36 -23.40 -9.10
CA LEU A 314 -26.69 -22.74 -7.98
C LEU A 314 -27.57 -22.78 -6.72
N VAL A 315 -27.00 -23.28 -5.63
CA VAL A 315 -27.60 -23.37 -4.30
C VAL A 315 -26.77 -22.56 -3.30
N LYS A 316 -27.43 -21.69 -2.53
CA LYS A 316 -26.81 -21.01 -1.38
C LYS A 316 -26.98 -21.86 -0.14
N PHE A 317 -25.86 -22.23 0.46
CA PHE A 317 -25.86 -22.79 1.80
C PHE A 317 -25.80 -21.65 2.82
N ARG A 318 -26.58 -21.74 3.88
CA ARG A 318 -26.64 -20.74 4.95
C ARG A 318 -25.33 -20.77 5.75
N ASP A 319 -24.75 -19.61 5.95
CA ASP A 319 -23.64 -19.34 6.87
C ASP A 319 -24.16 -18.82 8.20
N GLY A 320 -23.32 -18.92 9.25
CA GLY A 320 -23.59 -18.20 10.50
C GLY A 320 -22.99 -18.81 11.76
N SER A 321 -22.98 -20.14 11.90
CA SER A 321 -22.37 -20.81 13.06
C SER A 321 -21.54 -22.01 12.64
N SER A 322 -20.62 -22.42 13.50
CA SER A 322 -19.79 -23.61 13.28
C SER A 322 -20.62 -24.89 13.05
N ALA A 323 -21.87 -24.93 13.53
CA ALA A 323 -22.77 -26.04 13.26
C ALA A 323 -23.27 -26.05 11.80
N PHE A 324 -23.50 -24.87 11.19
CA PHE A 324 -23.81 -24.78 9.77
C PHE A 324 -22.59 -25.17 8.92
N ASP A 325 -21.40 -24.69 9.29
CA ASP A 325 -20.15 -25.00 8.57
C ASP A 325 -19.86 -26.51 8.57
N GLN A 326 -20.06 -27.19 9.71
CA GLN A 326 -19.87 -28.63 9.78
C GLN A 326 -20.79 -29.38 8.80
N VAL A 327 -22.09 -29.02 8.79
CA VAL A 327 -23.05 -29.63 7.85
C VAL A 327 -22.68 -29.32 6.41
N TYR A 328 -22.20 -28.09 6.12
CA TYR A 328 -21.70 -27.72 4.79
C TYR A 328 -20.60 -28.68 4.34
N TYR A 329 -19.56 -28.85 5.16
CA TYR A 329 -18.45 -29.73 4.84
C TYR A 329 -18.86 -31.20 4.74
N ASP A 330 -19.80 -31.67 5.55
CA ASP A 330 -20.34 -33.03 5.46
C ASP A 330 -21.07 -33.27 4.14
N VAL A 331 -21.84 -32.29 3.66
CA VAL A 331 -22.48 -32.33 2.33
C VAL A 331 -21.42 -32.33 1.21
N VAL A 332 -20.40 -31.47 1.30
CA VAL A 332 -19.30 -31.41 0.32
C VAL A 332 -18.55 -32.75 0.22
N ARG A 333 -18.27 -33.40 1.36
CA ARG A 333 -17.64 -34.74 1.40
C ARG A 333 -18.58 -35.85 0.92
N GLY A 334 -19.89 -35.66 1.04
CA GLY A 334 -20.91 -36.64 0.68
C GLY A 334 -21.18 -36.80 -0.84
N GLY A 335 -20.61 -35.93 -1.69
CA GLY A 335 -20.82 -36.02 -3.14
C GLY A 335 -19.80 -35.28 -4.00
N ASN A 336 -19.90 -35.51 -5.31
CA ASN A 336 -19.08 -34.86 -6.34
C ASN A 336 -19.84 -33.67 -6.93
N PHE A 337 -19.65 -32.51 -6.32
CA PHE A 337 -20.24 -31.24 -6.75
C PHE A 337 -19.16 -30.21 -7.03
N VAL A 338 -19.53 -29.08 -7.62
CA VAL A 338 -18.70 -27.87 -7.55
C VAL A 338 -19.08 -27.14 -6.25
N PHE A 339 -18.10 -26.77 -5.45
CA PHE A 339 -18.36 -26.16 -4.14
C PHE A 339 -17.49 -24.94 -3.90
N GLY A 340 -18.04 -23.93 -3.23
CA GLY A 340 -17.28 -22.79 -2.74
C GLY A 340 -16.39 -23.20 -1.57
N TRP A 341 -15.15 -22.76 -1.56
CA TRP A 341 -14.28 -22.95 -0.41
C TRP A 341 -13.24 -21.85 -0.35
N PHE A 342 -12.62 -21.72 0.83
CA PHE A 342 -11.59 -20.73 1.05
C PHE A 342 -10.29 -21.40 1.50
N LYS A 343 -9.17 -20.77 1.16
CA LYS A 343 -7.84 -21.12 1.69
C LYS A 343 -7.29 -19.89 2.41
N PRO A 344 -6.57 -20.08 3.53
CA PRO A 344 -6.24 -21.35 4.18
C PRO A 344 -7.39 -21.90 5.04
N ASP A 345 -7.67 -23.20 4.91
CA ASP A 345 -8.63 -23.94 5.73
C ASP A 345 -8.24 -25.42 5.80
N ASP A 346 -8.56 -26.07 6.91
CA ASP A 346 -8.18 -27.46 7.19
C ASP A 346 -9.35 -28.44 7.13
N ASN A 347 -10.60 -27.98 6.98
CA ASN A 347 -11.76 -28.86 7.09
C ASN A 347 -11.91 -29.79 5.89
N LEU A 348 -11.41 -29.41 4.71
CA LEU A 348 -11.43 -30.25 3.50
C LEU A 348 -10.04 -30.78 3.12
N LEU A 349 -9.03 -30.66 3.99
CA LEU A 349 -7.75 -31.33 3.77
C LEU A 349 -7.92 -32.83 4.07
N ALA A 350 -7.80 -33.67 3.05
CA ALA A 350 -7.82 -35.12 3.17
C ALA A 350 -6.56 -35.72 2.57
N THR A 351 -6.12 -36.88 3.06
CA THR A 351 -4.92 -37.57 2.54
C THR A 351 -5.13 -38.14 1.14
N ASP A 352 -6.37 -38.50 0.80
CA ASP A 352 -6.64 -39.34 -0.37
C ASP A 352 -7.28 -38.58 -1.54
N ASN A 353 -7.95 -37.45 -1.27
CA ASN A 353 -8.65 -36.68 -2.29
C ASN A 353 -8.80 -35.22 -1.84
N VAL A 354 -7.98 -34.31 -2.39
CA VAL A 354 -7.97 -32.90 -1.99
C VAL A 354 -8.81 -32.01 -2.93
N PRO A 355 -9.32 -30.87 -2.45
CA PRO A 355 -9.96 -29.88 -3.31
C PRO A 355 -8.95 -29.20 -4.26
N VAL A 356 -9.30 -29.16 -5.54
CA VAL A 356 -8.59 -28.48 -6.62
C VAL A 356 -9.35 -27.22 -6.98
N ARG A 357 -8.67 -26.06 -6.93
CA ARG A 357 -9.25 -24.77 -7.34
C ARG A 357 -9.57 -24.82 -8.83
N VAL A 358 -10.79 -24.43 -9.21
CA VAL A 358 -11.10 -24.21 -10.62
C VAL A 358 -10.41 -22.93 -11.05
N ARG A 359 -9.48 -23.02 -12.01
CA ARG A 359 -8.81 -21.85 -12.59
C ARG A 359 -9.82 -21.04 -13.38
N MET A 360 -10.17 -19.87 -12.86
CA MET A 360 -11.05 -18.87 -13.47
C MET A 360 -10.25 -17.91 -14.38
N PRO A 361 -10.90 -17.06 -15.20
CA PRO A 361 -10.20 -15.99 -15.90
C PRO A 361 -9.47 -15.07 -14.92
N ASP A 362 -8.36 -14.47 -15.38
CA ASP A 362 -7.53 -13.61 -14.55
C ASP A 362 -8.34 -12.48 -13.91
N PRO A 363 -8.16 -12.26 -12.59
CA PRO A 363 -9.05 -11.42 -11.81
C PRO A 363 -8.90 -9.94 -12.20
N ASN A 364 -10.02 -9.26 -12.40
CA ASN A 364 -10.08 -7.82 -12.66
C ASN A 364 -10.56 -7.06 -11.40
N GLY A 365 -9.61 -6.61 -10.58
CA GLY A 365 -9.91 -5.89 -9.34
C GLY A 365 -10.65 -4.56 -9.54
N TYR A 366 -10.51 -3.90 -10.70
CA TYR A 366 -11.23 -2.65 -10.99
C TYR A 366 -12.72 -2.89 -11.21
N GLU A 367 -13.07 -3.93 -11.97
CA GLU A 367 -14.47 -4.32 -12.19
C GLU A 367 -15.13 -4.81 -10.90
N GLN A 368 -14.40 -5.59 -10.10
CA GLN A 368 -14.89 -6.10 -8.82
C GLN A 368 -15.17 -4.97 -7.83
N ALA A 369 -14.33 -3.93 -7.78
CA ALA A 369 -14.57 -2.74 -6.97
C ALA A 369 -15.85 -1.96 -7.38
N GLN A 370 -16.38 -2.19 -8.58
CA GLN A 370 -17.65 -1.64 -9.08
C GLN A 370 -18.82 -2.61 -8.94
N GLY A 371 -18.61 -3.81 -8.40
CA GLY A 371 -19.63 -4.86 -8.28
C GLY A 371 -19.84 -5.71 -9.54
N LYS A 372 -18.94 -5.63 -10.53
CA LYS A 372 -18.95 -6.45 -11.74
C LYS A 372 -18.01 -7.65 -11.59
N TYR A 373 -18.56 -8.86 -11.67
CA TYR A 373 -17.83 -10.12 -11.47
C TYR A 373 -17.83 -10.99 -12.73
N ALA A 374 -17.04 -10.60 -13.72
CA ALA A 374 -16.85 -11.34 -14.98
C ALA A 374 -15.60 -12.23 -15.01
N THR A 375 -14.74 -12.10 -14.00
CA THR A 375 -13.45 -12.79 -13.85
C THR A 375 -13.34 -13.41 -12.46
N GLY A 376 -12.36 -14.29 -12.22
CA GLY A 376 -12.15 -14.87 -10.90
C GLY A 376 -11.90 -13.82 -9.81
N LEU A 377 -12.12 -14.14 -8.54
CA LEU A 377 -11.81 -13.24 -7.42
C LEU A 377 -10.30 -13.04 -7.26
N VAL A 378 -9.90 -11.81 -6.92
CA VAL A 378 -8.52 -11.42 -6.62
C VAL A 378 -8.08 -12.11 -5.32
N ASP A 379 -6.97 -12.86 -5.36
CA ASP A 379 -6.33 -13.37 -4.16
C ASP A 379 -5.87 -12.19 -3.28
N MET A 380 -6.13 -12.24 -1.98
CA MET A 380 -5.82 -11.13 -1.08
C MET A 380 -4.86 -11.54 0.04
N ASN A 381 -4.04 -10.59 0.47
CA ASN A 381 -3.27 -10.71 1.70
C ASN A 381 -4.13 -10.25 2.88
N PRO A 382 -4.40 -11.10 3.89
CA PRO A 382 -5.18 -10.73 5.06
C PRO A 382 -4.42 -9.70 5.92
N ARG A 383 -5.17 -8.92 6.70
CA ARG A 383 -4.63 -7.78 7.44
C ARG A 383 -4.98 -7.84 8.90
N ASN A 384 -4.11 -7.38 9.79
CA ASN A 384 -4.53 -7.05 11.15
C ASN A 384 -4.66 -5.54 11.31
N TYR A 385 -5.61 -5.16 12.13
CA TYR A 385 -5.83 -3.81 12.58
C TYR A 385 -5.72 -3.76 14.10
N MET A 386 -5.35 -2.61 14.62
CA MET A 386 -5.37 -2.33 16.05
C MET A 386 -6.28 -1.15 16.35
N TRP A 387 -6.81 -1.13 17.56
CA TRP A 387 -7.54 0.02 18.05
C TRP A 387 -6.67 1.28 17.95
N ARG A 388 -7.27 2.38 17.48
CA ARG A 388 -6.53 3.60 17.11
C ARG A 388 -5.68 4.18 18.24
N TYR A 389 -6.13 4.04 19.48
CA TYR A 389 -5.45 4.57 20.66
C TYR A 389 -4.53 3.54 21.34
N LEU A 390 -4.46 2.30 20.84
CA LEU A 390 -3.61 1.27 21.43
C LEU A 390 -2.13 1.69 21.49
N PRO A 391 -1.51 2.34 20.47
CA PRO A 391 -0.11 2.79 20.57
C PRO A 391 0.17 3.82 21.68
N SER A 392 -0.85 4.58 22.09
CA SER A 392 -0.73 5.51 23.22
C SER A 392 -0.97 4.85 24.57
N VAL A 393 -1.73 3.76 24.59
CA VAL A 393 -2.03 2.98 25.81
C VAL A 393 -0.90 2.00 26.12
N ASP A 394 -0.43 1.28 25.11
CA ASP A 394 0.64 0.29 25.25
C ASP A 394 1.44 0.14 23.94
N LYS A 395 2.70 0.58 24.00
CA LYS A 395 3.60 0.52 22.84
C LYS A 395 4.13 -0.89 22.57
N HIS A 396 4.21 -1.76 23.58
CA HIS A 396 4.74 -3.12 23.45
C HIS A 396 3.73 -4.03 22.74
N VAL A 397 2.46 -3.97 23.13
CA VAL A 397 1.38 -4.71 22.44
C VAL A 397 1.25 -4.22 20.99
N SER A 398 1.35 -2.91 20.78
CA SER A 398 1.33 -2.32 19.43
C SER A 398 2.53 -2.73 18.58
N PHE A 399 3.72 -2.87 19.20
CA PHE A 399 4.92 -3.35 18.54
C PHE A 399 4.73 -4.78 18.03
N LEU A 400 4.30 -5.71 18.88
CA LEU A 400 4.01 -7.09 18.50
C LEU A 400 3.03 -7.13 17.31
N ALA A 401 1.90 -6.43 17.43
CA ALA A 401 0.87 -6.38 16.40
C ALA A 401 1.38 -5.85 15.05
N SER A 402 2.39 -4.98 15.07
CA SER A 402 3.01 -4.42 13.85
C SER A 402 4.13 -5.26 13.24
N LYS A 403 4.70 -6.20 14.00
CA LYS A 403 5.84 -7.03 13.59
C LYS A 403 5.47 -8.46 13.23
N LEU A 404 4.40 -8.97 13.83
CA LEU A 404 3.82 -10.27 13.54
C LEU A 404 3.62 -10.44 12.03
N ASP A 405 4.12 -11.53 11.44
CA ASP A 405 3.90 -11.84 10.03
C ASP A 405 3.99 -13.35 9.77
N PHE A 406 3.28 -13.84 8.76
CA PHE A 406 3.27 -15.26 8.41
C PHE A 406 3.34 -15.43 6.90
N PHE A 407 4.07 -16.45 6.45
CA PHE A 407 4.22 -16.79 5.04
C PHE A 407 3.33 -17.98 4.65
N ASP A 408 3.14 -18.20 3.34
CA ASP A 408 2.31 -19.29 2.83
C ASP A 408 2.73 -20.67 3.40
N GLN A 409 4.02 -20.87 3.67
CA GLN A 409 4.55 -22.13 4.22
C GLN A 409 4.12 -22.36 5.67
N ASP A 410 4.20 -21.33 6.52
CA ASP A 410 3.78 -21.41 7.93
C ASP A 410 2.31 -21.80 8.01
N VAL A 411 1.47 -21.13 7.21
CA VAL A 411 0.03 -21.34 7.27
C VAL A 411 -0.39 -22.67 6.66
N GLN A 412 0.33 -23.15 5.63
CA GLN A 412 0.13 -24.52 5.13
C GLN A 412 0.48 -25.56 6.19
N GLU A 413 1.58 -25.36 6.93
CA GLU A 413 1.95 -26.22 8.06
C GLU A 413 0.87 -26.20 9.16
N PHE A 414 0.35 -25.01 9.49
CA PHE A 414 -0.75 -24.86 10.46
C PHE A 414 -1.95 -25.73 10.08
N MET A 415 -2.41 -25.61 8.83
CA MET A 415 -3.59 -26.32 8.36
C MET A 415 -3.33 -27.84 8.32
N ALA A 416 -2.14 -28.27 7.90
CA ALA A 416 -1.78 -29.67 7.86
C ALA A 416 -1.73 -30.30 9.26
N GLN A 417 -1.06 -29.66 10.22
CA GLN A 417 -0.98 -30.16 11.60
C GLN A 417 -2.35 -30.16 12.28
N SER A 418 -3.13 -29.08 12.09
CA SER A 418 -4.48 -28.98 12.65
C SER A 418 -5.38 -30.10 12.13
N ASN A 419 -5.31 -30.41 10.83
CA ASN A 419 -6.06 -31.53 10.26
C ASN A 419 -5.69 -32.88 10.90
N VAL A 420 -4.39 -33.15 11.10
CA VAL A 420 -3.91 -34.39 11.75
C VAL A 420 -4.43 -34.51 13.19
N LEU A 421 -4.36 -33.43 13.97
CA LEU A 421 -4.81 -33.46 15.37
C LEU A 421 -6.33 -33.60 15.48
N LYS A 422 -7.10 -32.90 14.66
CA LYS A 422 -8.57 -33.03 14.65
C LYS A 422 -9.00 -34.44 14.22
N THR A 423 -8.33 -35.02 13.23
CA THR A 423 -8.64 -36.39 12.76
C THR A 423 -8.25 -37.46 13.77
N SER A 424 -7.30 -37.22 14.67
CA SER A 424 -7.02 -38.10 15.80
C SER A 424 -8.06 -38.04 16.94
N GLY A 425 -9.13 -37.24 16.77
CA GLY A 425 -10.20 -37.07 17.75
C GLY A 425 -9.95 -35.96 18.77
N MET A 426 -8.89 -35.15 18.61
CA MET A 426 -8.63 -34.01 19.49
C MET A 426 -9.70 -32.93 19.28
N PRO A 427 -10.27 -32.34 20.35
CA PRO A 427 -11.18 -31.21 20.24
C PRO A 427 -10.54 -30.07 19.45
N SER A 428 -11.30 -29.45 18.53
CA SER A 428 -10.75 -28.42 17.62
C SER A 428 -10.01 -27.30 18.35
N ARG A 429 -10.51 -26.81 19.50
CA ARG A 429 -9.83 -25.74 20.25
C ARG A 429 -8.46 -26.18 20.77
N GLU A 430 -8.38 -27.38 21.34
CA GLU A 430 -7.12 -27.95 21.85
C GLU A 430 -6.13 -28.20 20.72
N ALA A 431 -6.62 -28.66 19.56
CA ALA A 431 -5.81 -28.80 18.36
C ALA A 431 -5.20 -27.46 17.91
N MET A 432 -5.99 -26.38 17.82
CA MET A 432 -5.48 -25.07 17.40
C MET A 432 -4.38 -24.55 18.33
N PHE A 433 -4.61 -24.66 19.66
CA PHE A 433 -3.62 -24.27 20.66
C PHE A 433 -2.33 -25.11 20.53
N GLN A 434 -2.46 -26.42 20.35
CA GLN A 434 -1.31 -27.31 20.22
C GLN A 434 -0.48 -27.00 18.96
N VAL A 435 -1.13 -26.70 17.83
CA VAL A 435 -0.44 -26.28 16.60
C VAL A 435 0.31 -24.97 16.82
N ALA A 436 -0.36 -23.96 17.38
CA ALA A 436 0.26 -22.68 17.70
C ALA A 436 1.50 -22.87 18.60
N CYS A 437 1.36 -23.68 19.65
CA CYS A 437 2.43 -23.97 20.59
C CYS A 437 3.61 -24.72 19.95
N ASN A 438 3.33 -25.74 19.14
CA ASN A 438 4.36 -26.50 18.43
C ASN A 438 5.15 -25.59 17.48
N TRP A 439 4.46 -24.74 16.72
CA TRP A 439 5.13 -23.83 15.80
C TRP A 439 5.97 -22.78 16.53
N LEU A 440 5.46 -22.20 17.62
CA LEU A 440 6.23 -21.27 18.44
C LEU A 440 7.51 -21.91 18.98
N LYS A 441 7.44 -23.16 19.46
CA LYS A 441 8.63 -23.91 19.91
C LYS A 441 9.62 -24.22 18.79
N GLY A 442 9.14 -24.44 17.57
CA GLY A 442 9.97 -24.76 16.41
C GLY A 442 10.60 -23.54 15.71
N ASN A 443 10.03 -22.34 15.88
CA ASN A 443 10.33 -21.17 15.05
C ASN A 443 10.77 -19.92 15.87
N GLU A 444 11.51 -20.13 16.96
CA GLU A 444 11.99 -19.05 17.84
C GLU A 444 12.67 -17.91 17.08
N GLN A 445 13.55 -18.22 16.13
CA GLN A 445 14.26 -17.20 15.34
C GLN A 445 13.32 -16.30 14.51
N THR A 446 12.14 -16.82 14.15
CA THR A 446 11.14 -16.10 13.35
C THR A 446 10.35 -15.11 14.21
N TRP A 447 9.84 -15.55 15.36
CA TRP A 447 8.96 -14.72 16.18
C TRP A 447 9.68 -13.89 17.24
N PHE A 448 10.91 -14.25 17.63
CA PHE A 448 11.68 -13.51 18.62
C PHE A 448 11.87 -12.02 18.24
N PRO A 449 12.16 -11.65 16.98
CA PRO A 449 12.22 -10.25 16.54
C PRO A 449 10.89 -9.48 16.61
N TRP A 450 9.75 -10.17 16.80
CA TRP A 450 8.45 -9.53 16.98
C TRP A 450 8.23 -9.06 18.41
N ILE A 451 9.06 -9.53 19.35
CA ILE A 451 8.96 -9.20 20.76
C ILE A 451 9.80 -7.95 21.05
N PRO A 452 9.19 -6.87 21.58
CA PRO A 452 9.94 -5.71 22.02
C PRO A 452 10.80 -6.04 23.25
N SER A 453 11.89 -5.29 23.44
CA SER A 453 12.71 -5.35 24.65
C SER A 453 11.87 -5.03 25.90
N ILE A 454 11.94 -5.95 26.85
CA ILE A 454 11.37 -5.81 28.19
C ILE A 454 12.53 -5.55 29.14
N CYS A 455 12.55 -4.37 29.76
CA CYS A 455 13.75 -3.92 30.48
C CYS A 455 13.75 -4.33 31.95
N PRO A 456 14.92 -4.65 32.54
CA PRO A 456 15.04 -4.79 33.98
C PRO A 456 14.79 -3.48 34.72
N GLU A 457 14.51 -3.59 36.03
CA GLU A 457 14.44 -2.41 36.89
C GLU A 457 15.74 -1.61 36.79
N GLY A 458 15.63 -0.28 36.81
CA GLY A 458 16.77 0.62 36.60
C GLY A 458 17.12 0.83 35.13
N PHE A 459 16.37 0.22 34.20
CA PHE A 459 16.48 0.42 32.76
C PHE A 459 15.11 0.76 32.15
N TYR A 460 15.11 1.41 30.99
CA TYR A 460 13.90 1.70 30.21
C TYR A 460 14.14 1.43 28.72
N GLY A 461 13.07 1.20 27.95
CA GLY A 461 13.18 0.93 26.52
C GLY A 461 13.56 2.18 25.72
N ASP A 462 14.43 2.01 24.72
CA ASP A 462 14.75 3.07 23.77
C ASP A 462 13.55 3.41 22.86
N SER A 463 13.69 4.42 21.99
CA SER A 463 12.61 4.83 21.08
C SER A 463 12.15 3.73 20.12
N THR A 464 13.02 2.77 19.81
CA THR A 464 12.69 1.63 18.93
C THR A 464 12.11 0.44 19.69
N LEU A 465 12.15 0.45 21.03
CA LEU A 465 11.81 -0.68 21.90
C LEU A 465 12.63 -1.95 21.62
N LEU A 466 13.81 -1.83 21.01
CA LEU A 466 14.67 -2.97 20.70
C LEU A 466 15.87 -3.08 21.65
N SER A 467 16.09 -2.07 22.49
CA SER A 467 17.19 -2.04 23.45
C SER A 467 16.77 -1.41 24.77
N CYS A 468 17.45 -1.79 25.84
CA CYS A 468 17.28 -1.23 27.17
C CYS A 468 18.41 -0.26 27.49
N LEU A 469 18.04 0.95 27.88
CA LEU A 469 18.93 2.03 28.27
C LEU A 469 18.92 2.18 29.79
N SER A 470 20.09 2.45 30.37
CA SER A 470 20.23 2.75 31.79
C SER A 470 19.37 3.95 32.18
N CYS A 471 18.73 3.87 33.35
CA CYS A 471 17.91 4.97 33.83
C CYS A 471 18.81 6.18 34.13
N PRO A 472 18.61 7.33 33.47
CA PRO A 472 19.46 8.47 33.66
C PRO A 472 19.29 9.05 35.07
N ALA A 473 20.35 9.64 35.61
CA ALA A 473 20.28 10.31 36.90
C ALA A 473 19.21 11.43 36.88
N GLY A 474 18.48 11.57 37.98
CA GLY A 474 17.29 12.42 38.10
C GLY A 474 16.00 11.72 37.68
N TRP A 475 16.06 10.48 37.21
CA TRP A 475 14.90 9.67 36.83
C TRP A 475 14.96 8.32 37.55
N PHE A 476 13.80 7.71 37.75
CA PHE A 476 13.71 6.32 38.17
C PHE A 476 12.92 5.51 37.13
N CYS A 477 13.33 4.26 36.96
CA CYS A 477 12.80 3.38 35.95
C CYS A 477 12.41 2.08 36.65
N PRO A 478 11.11 1.82 36.87
CA PRO A 478 10.66 0.60 37.54
C PRO A 478 10.84 -0.66 36.68
N GLY A 479 11.41 -0.55 35.47
CA GLY A 479 11.56 -1.66 34.54
C GLY A 479 10.27 -2.05 33.82
N GLY A 480 10.31 -3.19 33.15
CA GLY A 480 9.26 -3.70 32.28
C GLY A 480 9.08 -2.87 31.02
N THR A 481 7.85 -2.39 30.81
CA THR A 481 7.44 -1.56 29.66
C THR A 481 7.29 -0.08 30.02
N ALA A 482 7.55 0.27 31.28
CA ALA A 482 7.37 1.63 31.78
C ALA A 482 8.43 2.58 31.22
N ASN A 483 8.01 3.81 30.92
CA ASN A 483 8.95 4.89 30.60
C ASN A 483 9.67 5.35 31.87
N ALA A 484 10.85 5.94 31.70
CA ALA A 484 11.54 6.63 32.77
C ALA A 484 10.63 7.71 33.37
N THR A 485 10.54 7.74 34.71
CA THR A 485 9.74 8.72 35.45
C THR A 485 10.66 9.70 36.19
N ILE A 486 10.38 10.99 36.10
CA ILE A 486 11.20 12.01 36.76
C ILE A 486 11.12 11.86 38.28
N CYS A 487 12.26 12.03 38.97
CA CYS A 487 12.29 11.92 40.42
C CYS A 487 11.44 13.03 41.07
N PRO A 488 10.45 12.70 41.92
CA PRO A 488 9.58 13.68 42.55
C PRO A 488 10.32 14.53 43.59
N VAL A 489 9.74 15.69 43.91
CA VAL A 489 10.22 16.58 44.99
C VAL A 489 10.26 15.83 46.33
N GLY A 490 11.32 16.04 47.11
CA GLY A 490 11.57 15.31 48.37
C GLY A 490 12.32 13.99 48.19
N PHE A 491 12.60 13.60 46.95
CA PHE A 491 13.35 12.39 46.59
C PHE A 491 14.51 12.73 45.66
N PHE A 492 15.52 11.85 45.62
CA PHE A 492 16.61 11.88 44.65
C PHE A 492 16.76 10.51 43.98
N CYS A 493 17.27 10.50 42.76
CA CYS A 493 17.38 9.31 41.93
C CYS A 493 18.75 9.32 41.23
N PRO A 494 19.76 8.61 41.75
CA PRO A 494 21.01 8.35 41.04
C PRO A 494 20.80 7.60 39.72
N GLU A 495 21.83 7.49 38.90
CA GLU A 495 21.80 6.63 37.70
C GLU A 495 21.41 5.19 38.07
N ASN A 496 20.63 4.52 37.21
CA ASN A 496 20.05 3.19 37.42
C ASN A 496 19.08 3.07 38.62
N SER A 497 18.46 4.18 39.04
CA SER A 497 17.43 4.12 40.10
C SER A 497 16.20 3.34 39.66
N THR A 498 15.78 2.36 40.46
CA THR A 498 14.56 1.57 40.23
C THR A 498 13.30 2.27 40.77
N GLN A 499 13.47 3.07 41.82
CA GLN A 499 12.43 3.84 42.49
C GLN A 499 13.00 5.14 43.04
N ALA A 500 12.13 6.09 43.38
CA ALA A 500 12.53 7.34 44.01
C ALA A 500 13.08 7.10 45.43
N ILE A 501 14.27 7.63 45.74
CA ILE A 501 14.91 7.48 47.07
C ILE A 501 14.61 8.71 47.92
N GLN A 502 14.01 8.51 49.09
CA GLN A 502 13.62 9.63 49.96
C GLN A 502 14.86 10.36 50.51
N CYS A 503 14.81 11.69 50.56
CA CYS A 503 15.89 12.49 51.14
C CYS A 503 16.09 12.17 52.63
N PRO A 504 17.36 12.00 53.08
CA PRO A 504 17.66 11.71 54.48
C PRO A 504 17.30 12.89 55.40
N ASN A 505 16.97 12.59 56.66
CA ASN A 505 16.72 13.58 57.73
C ASN A 505 15.57 14.57 57.46
N LYS A 506 14.52 14.18 56.74
CA LYS A 506 13.37 15.04 56.36
C LYS A 506 13.77 16.31 55.59
N LYS A 507 14.93 16.28 54.93
CA LYS A 507 15.32 17.29 53.95
C LYS A 507 14.48 17.14 52.69
N ILE A 508 14.42 18.18 51.87
CA ILE A 508 13.70 18.13 50.60
C ILE A 508 14.60 18.59 49.46
N THR A 509 14.33 18.12 48.26
CA THR A 509 14.91 18.67 47.03
C THR A 509 14.10 19.90 46.62
N SER A 510 14.76 20.92 46.07
CA SER A 510 14.07 22.16 45.65
C SER A 510 13.33 22.03 44.33
N MET A 511 13.61 21.00 43.53
CA MET A 511 13.07 20.76 42.19
C MET A 511 12.91 19.26 41.88
N TYR A 512 12.05 18.93 40.91
CA TYR A 512 11.99 17.60 40.31
C TYR A 512 13.34 17.22 39.68
N GLY A 513 13.65 15.93 39.62
CA GLY A 513 14.79 15.42 38.89
C GLY A 513 16.13 15.49 39.63
N ALA A 514 16.12 15.55 40.97
CA ALA A 514 17.35 15.52 41.74
C ALA A 514 18.12 14.21 41.53
N SER A 515 19.38 14.31 41.11
CA SER A 515 20.23 13.17 40.74
C SER A 515 21.06 12.62 41.89
N SER A 516 21.18 13.33 43.01
CA SER A 516 21.98 12.89 44.15
C SER A 516 21.48 13.44 45.48
N SER A 517 21.89 12.80 46.57
CA SER A 517 21.59 13.21 47.94
C SER A 517 22.17 14.58 48.33
N HIS A 518 23.15 15.10 47.57
CA HIS A 518 23.68 16.44 47.75
C HIS A 518 22.66 17.53 47.38
N GLY A 519 21.64 17.20 46.59
CA GLY A 519 20.52 18.09 46.31
C GLY A 519 19.45 18.14 47.41
N CYS A 520 19.61 17.36 48.49
CA CYS A 520 18.69 17.36 49.63
C CYS A 520 19.12 18.45 50.63
N ASP A 521 18.42 19.58 50.64
CA ASP A 521 18.69 20.72 51.50
C ASP A 521 17.63 20.90 52.60
N THR A 522 18.01 21.61 53.67
CA THR A 522 17.06 22.12 54.66
C THR A 522 16.35 23.34 54.10
N CYS A 523 15.10 23.58 54.52
CA CYS A 523 14.40 24.82 54.17
C CYS A 523 15.31 26.05 54.44
N PRO A 524 15.41 27.01 53.50
CA PRO A 524 16.12 28.26 53.75
C PRO A 524 15.59 28.96 55.01
N SER A 525 16.42 29.78 55.67
CA SER A 525 16.22 30.43 57.00
C SER A 525 14.95 31.28 57.20
N ASN A 526 14.05 31.27 56.22
CA ASN A 526 12.87 32.10 56.13
C ASN A 526 11.59 31.23 55.98
N PHE A 527 11.73 29.90 55.93
CA PHE A 527 10.68 28.92 55.69
C PHE A 527 10.61 27.87 56.83
N VAL A 528 9.41 27.38 57.16
CA VAL A 528 9.09 26.37 58.16
C VAL A 528 8.54 25.13 57.46
N LEU A 529 9.04 23.94 57.84
CA LEU A 529 8.62 22.67 57.25
C LEU A 529 7.21 22.28 57.76
N MET A 530 6.25 22.14 56.84
CA MET A 530 4.91 21.62 57.14
C MET A 530 4.66 20.39 56.26
N GLY A 531 4.86 19.18 56.80
CA GLY A 531 4.78 17.93 56.03
C GLY A 531 6.04 17.70 55.19
N ASN A 532 5.87 17.54 53.87
CA ASN A 532 6.97 17.35 52.89
C ASN A 532 7.31 18.63 52.10
N GLU A 533 6.85 19.81 52.53
CA GLU A 533 7.09 21.10 51.84
C GLU A 533 7.57 22.20 52.82
N CYS A 534 8.33 23.18 52.32
CA CYS A 534 8.90 24.31 53.06
C CYS A 534 8.06 25.60 52.83
N GLU A 535 7.53 26.24 53.89
CA GLU A 535 6.58 27.38 53.80
C GLU A 535 7.02 28.66 54.56
N HIS A 536 6.92 29.86 53.97
CA HIS A 536 7.56 31.10 54.45
C HIS A 536 6.81 31.80 55.62
N ILE A 537 7.53 32.32 56.63
CA ILE A 537 6.95 32.95 57.85
C ILE A 537 6.09 34.21 57.58
N SER A 538 6.30 34.89 56.45
CA SER A 538 5.54 36.11 56.12
C SER A 538 4.15 35.87 55.49
N ILE A 539 3.70 34.61 55.36
CA ILE A 539 2.49 34.25 54.60
C ILE A 539 1.20 34.37 55.45
N PHE A 540 1.24 34.22 56.77
CA PHE A 540 -0.05 34.05 57.50
C PHE A 540 -0.94 35.31 57.60
N ILE A 541 -0.38 36.53 57.64
CA ILE A 541 -1.15 37.75 57.99
C ILE A 541 -1.49 38.61 56.76
N VAL A 542 -0.67 38.55 55.72
CA VAL A 542 -0.93 39.27 54.46
C VAL A 542 -1.46 38.32 53.39
N VAL A 543 -1.20 37.00 53.45
CA VAL A 543 -1.37 36.08 52.31
C VAL A 543 -2.67 35.27 52.30
N VAL A 544 -3.39 35.17 53.42
CA VAL A 544 -4.61 34.34 53.46
C VAL A 544 -5.89 35.07 53.02
N LEU A 545 -5.98 36.41 53.15
CA LEU A 545 -7.25 37.12 52.87
C LEU A 545 -7.20 38.05 51.65
N ILE A 546 -6.13 38.82 51.48
CA ILE A 546 -6.02 39.76 50.35
C ILE A 546 -5.55 39.02 49.08
N PRO A 547 -4.59 38.08 49.17
CA PRO A 547 -4.27 37.20 48.07
C PRO A 547 -5.34 36.16 47.80
N PHE A 548 -6.22 35.72 48.70
CA PHE A 548 -7.27 34.77 48.27
C PHE A 548 -8.27 35.39 47.28
N ILE A 549 -8.53 36.70 47.42
CA ILE A 549 -9.39 37.44 46.49
C ILE A 549 -8.62 37.78 45.20
N LEU A 550 -7.34 38.19 45.31
CA LEU A 550 -6.48 38.44 44.15
C LEU A 550 -6.05 37.15 43.43
N LEU A 551 -5.93 36.02 44.14
CA LEU A 551 -5.60 34.67 43.69
C LEU A 551 -6.84 33.96 43.18
N ALA A 552 -8.06 34.21 43.67
CA ALA A 552 -9.26 33.71 43.01
C ALA A 552 -9.45 34.39 41.64
N VAL A 553 -9.14 35.70 41.54
CA VAL A 553 -9.17 36.44 40.27
C VAL A 553 -7.99 36.05 39.38
N LEU A 554 -6.78 35.90 39.94
CA LEU A 554 -5.59 35.44 39.21
C LEU A 554 -5.64 33.94 38.89
N LEU A 555 -6.33 33.09 39.66
CA LEU A 555 -6.61 31.68 39.36
C LEU A 555 -7.74 31.58 38.35
N LEU A 556 -8.75 32.45 38.32
CA LEU A 556 -9.66 32.50 37.18
C LEU A 556 -8.95 32.94 35.89
N MET A 557 -7.97 33.84 36.00
CA MET A 557 -7.11 34.24 34.87
C MET A 557 -6.03 33.20 34.54
N TYR A 558 -5.49 32.48 35.53
CA TYR A 558 -4.44 31.49 35.41
C TYR A 558 -5.01 30.13 35.03
N PHE A 559 -6.18 29.71 35.50
CA PHE A 559 -6.89 28.50 35.05
C PHE A 559 -7.36 28.68 33.60
N ARG A 560 -7.75 29.90 33.20
CA ARG A 560 -7.90 30.27 31.76
C ARG A 560 -6.58 30.26 30.98
N LYS A 561 -5.42 30.45 31.63
CA LYS A 561 -4.07 30.43 31.04
C LYS A 561 -3.36 29.06 31.16
N PHE A 562 -3.83 28.18 32.05
CA PHE A 562 -3.31 26.87 32.43
C PHE A 562 -4.07 25.76 31.68
N GLN A 563 -5.35 25.98 31.36
CA GLN A 563 -5.98 25.31 30.21
C GLN A 563 -5.24 25.57 28.88
N GLY A 564 -4.36 26.59 28.81
CA GLY A 564 -3.44 26.81 27.71
C GLY A 564 -2.01 26.27 27.92
N ARG A 565 -1.70 25.60 29.05
CA ARG A 565 -0.35 25.08 29.37
C ARG A 565 -0.26 23.60 29.68
N LEU A 566 -1.39 22.89 29.82
CA LEU A 566 -1.47 21.42 29.76
C LEU A 566 -1.47 20.93 28.30
N GLN A 567 -0.59 21.52 27.52
CA GLN A 567 -0.32 21.19 26.15
C GLN A 567 1.05 20.53 26.12
N VAL A 568 1.09 19.36 25.45
CA VAL A 568 2.25 18.49 25.27
C VAL A 568 3.45 19.33 24.81
N GLN A 569 4.69 18.94 25.09
CA GLN A 569 5.88 19.72 24.69
C GLN A 569 5.84 20.10 23.19
N GLU A 570 5.33 19.21 22.33
CA GLU A 570 5.05 19.47 20.90
C GLU A 570 4.04 20.60 20.66
N ASP A 571 3.03 20.77 21.53
CA ASP A 571 2.05 21.84 21.44
C ASP A 571 2.59 23.20 21.93
N LYS A 572 3.58 23.23 22.84
CA LYS A 572 4.27 24.47 23.22
C LYS A 572 5.17 24.96 22.10
N ASP A 573 5.95 24.06 21.52
CA ASP A 573 6.82 24.38 20.37
C ASP A 573 5.96 24.76 19.16
N LEU A 574 4.83 24.07 18.96
CA LEU A 574 3.84 24.44 17.95
C LEU A 574 3.21 25.81 18.20
N ILE A 575 2.83 26.13 19.44
CA ILE A 575 2.24 27.43 19.77
C ILE A 575 3.26 28.57 19.69
N GLU A 576 4.50 28.32 20.11
CA GLU A 576 5.60 29.29 20.01
C GLU A 576 5.97 29.52 18.56
N MET A 577 6.04 28.45 17.76
CA MET A 577 6.25 28.51 16.32
C MET A 577 5.10 29.24 15.63
N ILE A 578 3.81 28.92 15.92
CA ILE A 578 2.63 29.66 15.42
C ILE A 578 2.70 31.14 15.80
N SER A 579 3.10 31.46 17.04
CA SER A 579 3.21 32.83 17.54
C SER A 579 4.31 33.61 16.80
N ASP A 580 5.48 32.98 16.63
CA ASP A 580 6.62 33.53 15.91
C ASP A 580 6.29 33.74 14.42
N LEU A 581 5.67 32.74 13.80
CA LEU A 581 5.08 32.79 12.46
C LEU A 581 4.12 33.95 12.27
N ARG A 582 3.14 34.08 13.16
CA ARG A 582 2.13 35.14 13.08
C ARG A 582 2.73 36.52 13.28
N LYS A 583 3.83 36.61 14.05
CA LYS A 583 4.58 37.85 14.27
C LYS A 583 5.46 38.21 13.07
N ARG A 584 6.13 37.23 12.46
CA ARG A 584 6.98 37.38 11.25
C ARG A 584 6.17 37.70 10.00
N LEU A 585 4.97 37.10 9.88
CA LEU A 585 4.04 37.34 8.77
C LEU A 585 3.05 38.49 9.03
N HIS A 586 3.13 39.16 10.18
CA HIS A 586 2.25 40.29 10.56
C HIS A 586 0.74 40.00 10.45
N ILE A 587 0.32 38.81 10.88
CA ILE A 587 -1.08 38.36 10.89
C ILE A 587 -1.63 38.31 12.33
N GLN A 588 -1.44 39.41 13.06
CA GLN A 588 -1.95 39.58 14.42
C GLN A 588 -3.25 40.41 14.43
N LEU A 589 -3.97 40.40 15.56
CA LEU A 589 -5.22 41.14 15.72
C LEU A 589 -5.09 42.65 15.45
N LYS A 590 -3.95 43.24 15.83
CA LYS A 590 -3.61 44.65 15.57
C LYS A 590 -3.40 44.97 14.08
N ASP A 591 -3.09 43.94 13.28
CA ASP A 591 -2.82 44.03 11.84
C ASP A 591 -4.09 43.70 11.01
N GLY A 592 -5.22 43.45 11.68
CA GLY A 592 -6.52 43.18 11.03
C GLY A 592 -6.86 41.71 10.82
N TYR A 593 -6.10 40.77 11.42
CA TYR A 593 -6.28 39.33 11.25
C TYR A 593 -6.52 38.61 12.58
N ALA A 594 -7.47 37.69 12.62
CA ALA A 594 -7.79 36.89 13.80
C ALA A 594 -7.83 35.40 13.47
N LEU A 595 -7.46 34.52 14.40
CA LEU A 595 -7.68 33.08 14.20
C LEU A 595 -9.15 32.71 14.41
N SER A 596 -9.61 31.64 13.76
CA SER A 596 -11.01 31.16 13.85
C SER A 596 -11.48 30.83 15.27
N THR A 597 -10.54 30.63 16.20
CA THR A 597 -10.80 30.35 17.61
C THR A 597 -10.55 31.54 18.55
N GLU A 598 -10.07 32.69 18.05
CA GLU A 598 -9.81 33.88 18.87
C GLU A 598 -11.11 34.63 19.21
N ARG A 599 -11.33 34.90 20.50
CA ARG A 599 -12.50 35.66 20.98
C ARG A 599 -12.28 37.15 20.77
N LEU A 600 -13.10 37.78 19.93
CA LEU A 600 -13.07 39.22 19.67
C LEU A 600 -13.74 40.01 20.80
N GLY A 601 -13.06 41.05 21.30
CA GLY A 601 -13.58 41.93 22.34
C GLY A 601 -14.72 42.83 21.85
N MET A 602 -15.59 43.26 22.76
CA MET A 602 -16.86 43.98 22.52
C MET A 602 -16.79 45.29 21.70
N ARG A 603 -15.60 45.76 21.30
CA ARG A 603 -15.39 47.03 20.57
C ARG A 603 -14.99 46.88 19.10
N MET A 604 -14.78 45.67 18.58
CA MET A 604 -14.41 45.46 17.17
C MET A 604 -15.50 44.67 16.43
N ALA A 605 -16.04 45.24 15.36
CA ALA A 605 -17.02 44.56 14.51
C ALA A 605 -16.33 43.47 13.69
N ARG A 606 -16.88 42.25 13.71
CA ARG A 606 -16.39 41.08 12.93
C ARG A 606 -16.22 41.36 11.44
N SER A 607 -16.94 42.34 10.90
CA SER A 607 -16.90 42.76 9.49
C SER A 607 -15.60 43.47 9.07
N GLN A 608 -14.72 43.85 10.00
CA GLN A 608 -13.46 44.57 9.71
C GLN A 608 -12.19 43.70 9.86
N LEU A 609 -12.34 42.40 10.16
CA LEU A 609 -11.24 41.48 10.47
C LEU A 609 -11.25 40.27 9.52
N LYS A 610 -10.07 39.88 9.01
CA LYS A 610 -9.92 38.64 8.23
C LYS A 610 -9.61 37.46 9.16
N VAL A 611 -10.46 36.42 9.12
CA VAL A 611 -10.36 35.28 10.02
C VAL A 611 -9.63 34.11 9.35
N ILE A 612 -8.52 33.66 9.94
CA ILE A 612 -7.67 32.56 9.45
C ILE A 612 -7.98 31.29 10.25
N ALA A 613 -8.19 30.16 9.59
CA ALA A 613 -8.49 28.90 10.27
C ALA A 613 -7.29 28.41 11.11
N LYS A 614 -7.53 28.14 12.40
CA LYS A 614 -6.49 27.71 13.36
C LYS A 614 -5.71 26.48 12.89
N ARG A 615 -6.42 25.49 12.33
CA ARG A 615 -5.84 24.22 11.84
C ARG A 615 -4.83 24.43 10.71
N SER A 616 -5.08 25.40 9.83
CA SER A 616 -4.18 25.72 8.72
C SER A 616 -2.87 26.35 9.21
N MET A 617 -2.95 27.16 10.27
CA MET A 617 -1.77 27.75 10.92
C MET A 617 -0.99 26.72 11.76
N GLU A 618 -1.70 25.79 12.41
CA GLU A 618 -1.10 24.64 13.09
C GLU A 618 -0.39 23.70 12.12
N ALA A 619 -0.95 23.45 10.93
CA ALA A 619 -0.29 22.66 9.89
C ALA A 619 1.01 23.31 9.41
N ALA A 620 1.01 24.64 9.19
CA ALA A 620 2.21 25.42 8.84
C ALA A 620 3.30 25.28 9.91
N ALA A 621 2.92 25.46 11.17
CA ALA A 621 3.86 25.45 12.28
C ALA A 621 4.37 24.05 12.62
N ARG A 622 3.57 22.99 12.39
CA ARG A 622 4.05 21.60 12.51
C ARG A 622 5.07 21.24 11.41
N LEU A 623 4.91 21.78 10.20
CA LEU A 623 5.87 21.58 9.12
C LEU A 623 7.24 22.22 9.43
N SER A 624 7.26 23.35 10.13
CA SER A 624 8.49 24.07 10.54
C SER A 624 9.25 23.45 11.72
N ILE A 625 8.64 22.51 12.45
CA ILE A 625 9.24 21.88 13.64
C ILE A 625 10.10 20.64 13.31
N PHE A 626 10.02 20.06 12.10
CA PHE A 626 10.54 18.72 11.83
C PHE A 626 11.87 18.57 11.07
N GLN A 627 12.69 19.61 10.80
CA GLN A 627 14.08 19.38 10.32
C GLN A 627 15.01 20.62 10.32
N ASP A 628 16.30 20.36 10.57
CA ASP A 628 17.46 21.28 10.57
C ASP A 628 17.82 21.94 9.21
N ASP A 629 16.99 21.84 8.17
CA ASP A 629 17.20 22.55 6.90
C ASP A 629 15.84 22.93 6.30
N PHE A 630 15.20 23.91 6.94
CA PHE A 630 13.89 24.41 6.54
C PHE A 630 14.03 25.46 5.42
N ASP A 631 13.54 25.16 4.22
CA ASP A 631 13.49 26.10 3.10
C ASP A 631 12.31 27.08 3.29
N GLU A 632 12.61 28.32 3.69
CA GLU A 632 11.66 29.42 3.85
C GLU A 632 10.72 29.60 2.63
N HIS A 633 11.14 29.18 1.43
CA HIS A 633 10.34 29.33 0.21
C HIS A 633 9.12 28.40 0.16
N PHE A 634 9.24 27.15 0.64
CA PHE A 634 8.12 26.21 0.73
C PHE A 634 7.05 26.74 1.69
N PHE A 635 7.51 27.40 2.73
CA PHE A 635 6.72 27.90 3.82
C PHE A 635 5.94 29.18 3.49
N ASP A 636 6.61 30.15 2.85
CA ASP A 636 5.97 31.38 2.37
C ASP A 636 4.89 31.07 1.30
N SER A 637 5.13 30.06 0.45
CA SER A 637 4.16 29.62 -0.57
C SER A 637 2.94 28.92 0.02
N PHE A 638 3.12 28.16 1.11
CA PHE A 638 2.04 27.54 1.87
C PHE A 638 1.14 28.59 2.55
N CYS A 639 1.74 29.63 3.16
CA CYS A 639 0.99 30.72 3.80
C CYS A 639 0.22 31.60 2.81
N MET A 640 0.73 31.79 1.59
CA MET A 640 0.05 32.57 0.54
C MET A 640 -1.19 31.87 -0.03
N CYS A 641 -1.19 30.53 -0.10
CA CYS A 641 -2.34 29.75 -0.57
C CYS A 641 -3.54 29.84 0.41
N LEU A 642 -3.26 29.93 1.72
CA LEU A 642 -4.28 30.08 2.76
C LEU A 642 -4.96 31.46 2.81
N LEU A 643 -4.39 32.46 2.13
CA LEU A 643 -4.88 33.85 2.16
C LEU A 643 -5.69 34.24 0.92
N GLN A 644 -5.76 33.39 -0.12
CA GLN A 644 -6.57 33.64 -1.30
C GLN A 644 -8.03 33.22 -1.08
N ARG A 645 -8.89 34.25 -1.05
CA ARG A 645 -10.36 34.31 -1.02
C ARG A 645 -11.05 34.06 0.33
N GLY A 646 -11.43 35.19 0.94
CA GLY A 646 -12.68 35.31 1.66
C GLY A 646 -13.71 36.02 0.78
N SER A 647 -14.88 35.40 0.60
CA SER A 647 -16.22 36.00 0.69
C SER A 647 -17.23 35.06 0.05
N GLU A 648 -17.77 34.14 0.84
CA GLU A 648 -19.18 33.74 0.90
C GLU A 648 -19.29 32.50 1.78
N ALA A 649 -20.41 32.40 2.47
CA ALA A 649 -20.65 31.43 3.51
C ALA A 649 -20.69 29.99 2.98
N ASP A 650 -20.25 29.06 3.84
CA ASP A 650 -20.58 27.62 3.80
C ASP A 650 -19.82 26.75 2.76
N VAL A 651 -18.48 26.75 2.80
CA VAL A 651 -17.70 25.73 2.08
C VAL A 651 -16.83 24.91 3.04
N GLY A 652 -17.05 23.59 3.03
CA GLY A 652 -16.52 22.64 4.01
C GLY A 652 -15.03 22.30 3.85
N ASP A 653 -14.48 21.62 4.87
CA ASP A 653 -13.07 21.16 4.99
C ASP A 653 -12.50 20.46 3.73
N SER A 654 -13.34 20.01 2.79
CA SER A 654 -12.96 19.36 1.52
C SER A 654 -12.29 20.32 0.52
N GLU A 655 -12.70 21.58 0.42
CA GLU A 655 -12.18 22.49 -0.61
C GLU A 655 -10.77 22.99 -0.28
N GLN A 656 -10.49 23.25 0.99
CA GLN A 656 -9.15 23.65 1.47
C GLN A 656 -8.12 22.53 1.27
N TYR A 657 -8.56 21.28 1.44
CA TYR A 657 -7.75 20.11 1.16
C TYR A 657 -7.44 19.97 -0.33
N HIS A 658 -8.43 20.20 -1.21
CA HIS A 658 -8.20 20.21 -2.65
C HIS A 658 -7.22 21.32 -3.07
N ASN A 659 -7.32 22.52 -2.51
CA ASN A 659 -6.38 23.61 -2.82
C ASN A 659 -4.93 23.29 -2.38
N LEU A 660 -4.74 22.60 -1.25
CA LEU A 660 -3.43 22.12 -0.81
C LEU A 660 -2.86 21.07 -1.77
N CYS A 661 -3.69 20.13 -2.21
CA CYS A 661 -3.35 19.12 -3.21
C CYS A 661 -2.94 19.78 -4.54
N ASP A 662 -3.68 20.80 -4.98
CA ASP A 662 -3.41 21.55 -6.22
C ASP A 662 -2.09 22.31 -6.14
N TRP A 663 -1.84 22.98 -5.01
CA TRP A 663 -0.58 23.67 -4.76
C TRP A 663 0.62 22.72 -4.76
N LEU A 664 0.49 21.55 -4.10
CA LEU A 664 1.55 20.54 -4.07
C LEU A 664 1.87 20.04 -5.48
N LEU A 665 0.86 19.84 -6.32
CA LEU A 665 1.04 19.47 -7.72
C LEU A 665 1.75 20.57 -8.52
N GLU A 666 1.50 21.85 -8.25
CA GLU A 666 2.24 22.93 -8.90
C GLU A 666 3.69 23.06 -8.44
N GLN A 667 3.99 22.74 -7.17
CA GLN A 667 5.39 22.57 -6.73
C GLN A 667 6.05 21.40 -7.45
N CYS A 668 5.34 20.28 -7.61
CA CYS A 668 5.83 19.15 -8.40
C CYS A 668 6.08 19.58 -9.85
N ARG A 669 5.23 20.42 -10.44
CA ARG A 669 5.43 20.95 -11.79
C ARG A 669 6.76 21.69 -11.88
N ILE A 670 7.03 22.63 -10.98
CA ILE A 670 8.28 23.43 -10.97
C ILE A 670 9.53 22.55 -10.81
N LEU A 671 9.46 21.58 -9.91
CA LEU A 671 10.59 20.68 -9.62
C LEU A 671 10.85 19.68 -10.75
N LEU A 672 9.81 19.30 -11.50
CA LEU A 672 9.87 18.35 -12.61
C LEU A 672 10.01 19.02 -13.98
N LEU A 673 9.88 20.35 -14.07
CA LEU A 673 9.94 21.12 -15.32
C LEU A 673 11.35 21.19 -15.91
N HIS A 674 11.40 21.03 -17.23
CA HIS A 674 12.64 20.95 -18.01
C HIS A 674 13.20 22.30 -18.51
N SER A 675 12.36 23.31 -18.77
CA SER A 675 12.72 24.37 -19.73
C SER A 675 13.50 25.55 -19.15
N ASN A 676 14.34 26.15 -20.00
CA ASN A 676 14.85 27.52 -19.88
C ASN A 676 13.81 28.57 -20.35
N HIS A 677 12.55 28.17 -20.62
CA HIS A 677 11.49 29.10 -21.01
C HIS A 677 10.86 29.72 -19.76
N THR A 678 11.61 30.62 -19.13
CA THR A 678 11.06 31.64 -18.24
C THR A 678 9.93 32.43 -18.92
N GLN A 679 9.99 32.63 -20.24
CA GLN A 679 9.00 33.41 -21.01
C GLN A 679 7.64 32.73 -21.28
N ASP A 680 7.57 31.40 -21.37
CA ASP A 680 6.28 30.70 -21.59
C ASP A 680 5.57 30.41 -20.26
N LEU A 681 6.36 30.26 -19.19
CA LEU A 681 5.87 30.32 -17.81
C LEU A 681 5.31 31.72 -17.51
N GLU A 682 6.00 32.80 -17.92
CA GLU A 682 5.51 34.18 -17.86
C GLU A 682 4.21 34.37 -18.66
N ARG A 683 4.13 33.92 -19.92
CA ARG A 683 2.90 34.01 -20.73
C ARG A 683 1.72 33.21 -20.19
N ARG A 684 1.96 32.01 -19.62
CA ARG A 684 0.90 31.20 -19.01
C ARG A 684 0.46 31.75 -17.66
N LEU A 685 1.37 32.34 -16.88
CA LEU A 685 1.04 33.12 -15.67
C LEU A 685 0.27 34.40 -16.02
N GLU A 686 0.56 35.04 -17.16
CA GLU A 686 -0.18 36.18 -17.71
C GLU A 686 -1.56 35.78 -18.26
N GLN A 687 -1.70 34.64 -18.94
CA GLN A 687 -2.99 34.13 -19.43
C GLN A 687 -3.92 33.69 -18.30
N VAL A 688 -3.41 32.99 -17.29
CA VAL A 688 -4.16 32.71 -16.05
C VAL A 688 -4.48 34.02 -15.30
N GLY A 689 -3.63 35.04 -15.45
CA GLY A 689 -3.84 36.41 -14.95
C GLY A 689 -4.95 37.23 -15.64
N SER A 690 -5.65 36.68 -16.64
CA SER A 690 -6.76 37.37 -17.31
C SER A 690 -8.16 36.96 -16.82
N THR A 691 -8.30 35.83 -16.12
CA THR A 691 -9.53 35.44 -15.38
C THR A 691 -9.31 35.28 -13.89
N VAL A 692 -8.07 35.42 -13.42
CA VAL A 692 -7.70 35.54 -12.01
C VAL A 692 -7.06 36.92 -11.82
N PRO A 693 -7.45 37.72 -10.82
CA PRO A 693 -6.98 39.10 -10.70
C PRO A 693 -5.45 39.16 -10.68
N HIS A 694 -4.90 39.99 -11.56
CA HIS A 694 -3.52 40.44 -11.68
C HIS A 694 -2.66 40.19 -10.41
N TRP A 695 -1.65 39.32 -10.49
CA TRP A 695 -0.76 38.98 -9.37
C TRP A 695 -0.08 40.23 -8.76
N ASP A 696 0.17 41.27 -9.56
CA ASP A 696 0.66 42.57 -9.08
C ASP A 696 -0.40 43.38 -8.29
N SER A 697 -1.70 43.14 -8.50
CA SER A 697 -2.79 43.75 -7.70
C SER A 697 -3.09 42.97 -6.40
N LEU A 698 -2.84 41.65 -6.40
CA LEU A 698 -3.03 40.77 -5.26
C LEU A 698 -1.87 40.86 -4.25
N LEU A 699 -0.63 41.03 -4.72
CA LEU A 699 0.51 41.34 -3.85
C LEU A 699 0.52 42.82 -3.43
N SER A 700 0.15 43.76 -4.32
CA SER A 700 0.16 45.18 -3.95
C SER A 700 -0.92 45.55 -2.94
N SER A 701 -2.15 45.04 -3.01
CA SER A 701 -3.19 45.42 -2.04
C SER A 701 -3.00 44.81 -0.64
N CYS A 702 -2.30 43.67 -0.54
CA CYS A 702 -2.05 43.00 0.74
C CYS A 702 -0.71 43.43 1.39
N MET A 703 0.35 43.64 0.59
CA MET A 703 1.64 44.13 1.12
C MET A 703 1.75 45.65 1.24
N GLN A 704 0.88 46.45 0.58
CA GLN A 704 0.86 47.92 0.77
C GLN A 704 0.52 48.33 2.20
N ARG A 705 -0.31 47.56 2.92
CA ARG A 705 -0.78 47.95 4.25
C ARG A 705 0.15 47.56 5.40
N VAL A 706 0.96 46.51 5.25
CA VAL A 706 1.80 45.99 6.34
C VAL A 706 3.25 46.46 6.24
N LEU A 707 3.81 46.52 5.03
CA LEU A 707 5.24 46.81 4.86
C LEU A 707 5.52 48.26 4.42
N GLY A 708 4.50 49.10 4.25
CA GLY A 708 4.64 50.52 3.84
C GLY A 708 5.53 51.39 4.73
N TRP A 709 6.04 50.89 5.85
CA TRP A 709 6.86 51.66 6.80
C TRP A 709 8.36 51.35 6.81
N PHE A 710 8.84 50.21 6.29
CA PHE A 710 10.21 49.76 6.63
C PHE A 710 11.14 49.34 5.50
N MET A 711 10.69 49.16 4.26
CA MET A 711 11.61 48.88 3.13
C MET A 711 11.16 49.58 1.85
N THR A 712 12.10 50.15 1.12
CA THR A 712 11.81 50.75 -0.19
C THR A 712 11.37 49.67 -1.18
N GLY A 713 10.47 50.02 -2.12
CA GLY A 713 9.91 49.06 -3.10
C GLY A 713 10.97 48.33 -3.93
N GLU A 714 12.14 48.94 -4.09
CA GLU A 714 13.29 48.40 -4.81
C GLU A 714 14.02 47.27 -4.06
N GLN A 715 14.14 47.35 -2.73
CA GLN A 715 14.74 46.31 -1.89
C GLN A 715 13.84 45.07 -1.75
N ARG A 716 12.53 45.28 -1.84
CA ARG A 716 11.50 44.24 -1.69
C ARG A 716 11.40 43.34 -2.92
N ASN A 717 11.45 43.94 -4.11
CA ASN A 717 11.56 43.19 -5.36
C ASN A 717 12.91 42.47 -5.48
N LYS A 718 13.99 43.04 -4.95
CA LYS A 718 15.32 42.40 -4.90
C LYS A 718 15.36 41.11 -4.07
N LEU A 719 14.68 41.04 -2.92
CA LEU A 719 14.73 39.84 -2.05
C LEU A 719 13.92 38.67 -2.62
N LEU A 720 12.74 38.96 -3.20
CA LEU A 720 11.90 37.97 -3.86
C LEU A 720 12.54 37.50 -5.18
N GLN A 721 13.15 38.43 -5.94
CA GLN A 721 13.99 38.09 -7.08
C GLN A 721 15.20 37.25 -6.67
N MET A 722 15.90 37.57 -5.58
CA MET A 722 17.05 36.79 -5.07
C MET A 722 16.68 35.36 -4.65
N ARG A 723 15.49 35.13 -4.07
CA ARG A 723 15.06 33.81 -3.58
C ARG A 723 14.48 32.94 -4.69
N LEU A 724 13.71 33.53 -5.60
CA LEU A 724 13.34 32.88 -6.86
C LEU A 724 14.60 32.63 -7.72
N GLU A 725 15.57 33.54 -7.73
CA GLU A 725 16.91 33.31 -8.31
C GLU A 725 17.59 32.12 -7.64
N LYS A 726 17.45 31.90 -6.33
CA LYS A 726 18.07 30.76 -5.64
C LYS A 726 17.52 29.40 -6.10
N ILE A 727 16.20 29.26 -6.27
CA ILE A 727 15.57 28.04 -6.85
C ILE A 727 15.80 27.97 -8.36
N ARG A 728 15.81 29.10 -9.07
CA ARG A 728 16.21 29.20 -10.50
C ARG A 728 17.67 28.79 -10.72
N ASN A 729 18.53 29.01 -9.73
CA ASN A 729 19.96 28.67 -9.77
C ASN A 729 20.25 27.22 -9.37
N LEU A 730 19.26 26.48 -8.84
CA LEU A 730 19.40 25.03 -8.66
C LEU A 730 19.43 24.35 -10.02
N SER A 731 20.43 23.48 -10.21
CA SER A 731 20.53 22.61 -11.36
C SER A 731 19.27 21.74 -11.50
N LYS A 732 19.03 21.24 -12.71
CA LYS A 732 17.90 20.33 -12.98
C LYS A 732 17.99 19.08 -12.11
N GLU A 733 19.21 18.62 -11.85
CA GLU A 733 19.55 17.49 -10.97
C GLU A 733 19.17 17.76 -9.52
N GLU A 734 19.51 18.92 -8.98
CA GLU A 734 19.18 19.30 -7.60
C GLU A 734 17.67 19.45 -7.38
N ARG A 735 16.96 20.06 -8.34
CA ARG A 735 15.49 20.16 -8.28
C ARG A 735 14.81 18.79 -8.29
N TYR A 736 15.27 17.90 -9.18
CA TYR A 736 14.75 16.54 -9.24
C TYR A 736 15.11 15.72 -7.99
N LEU A 737 16.33 15.88 -7.46
CA LEU A 737 16.75 15.23 -6.22
C LEU A 737 15.88 15.69 -5.05
N PHE A 738 15.64 17.00 -4.94
CA PHE A 738 14.74 17.57 -3.94
C PHE A 738 13.33 16.98 -4.03
N PHE A 739 12.77 16.88 -5.25
CA PHE A 739 11.50 16.19 -5.46
C PHE A 739 11.54 14.74 -4.94
N LYS A 740 12.58 13.98 -5.31
CA LYS A 740 12.74 12.56 -4.95
C LYS A 740 12.98 12.32 -3.45
N THR A 741 13.64 13.24 -2.74
CA THR A 741 14.02 13.01 -1.33
C THR A 741 13.10 13.71 -0.34
N LYS A 742 12.45 14.80 -0.74
CA LYS A 742 11.62 15.62 0.15
C LYS A 742 10.15 15.55 -0.23
N VAL A 743 9.81 15.83 -1.49
CA VAL A 743 8.41 15.92 -1.93
C VAL A 743 7.72 14.57 -1.91
N THR A 744 8.34 13.51 -2.41
CA THR A 744 7.75 12.17 -2.46
C THR A 744 7.57 11.52 -1.08
N ASN A 745 8.20 12.08 -0.04
CA ASN A 745 8.08 11.62 1.35
C ASN A 745 6.97 12.34 2.14
N ILE A 746 6.27 13.29 1.52
CA ILE A 746 5.14 13.97 2.14
C ILE A 746 4.03 12.95 2.44
N LYS A 747 3.55 12.92 3.69
CA LYS A 747 2.53 11.96 4.15
C LYS A 747 1.21 12.06 3.36
N LEU A 748 0.89 13.24 2.83
CA LEU A 748 -0.31 13.50 2.02
C LEU A 748 -0.49 12.54 0.83
N TRP A 749 0.60 12.06 0.22
CA TRP A 749 0.52 11.07 -0.87
C TRP A 749 -0.03 9.70 -0.43
N LYS A 750 0.05 9.38 0.86
CA LYS A 750 -0.53 8.16 1.45
C LYS A 750 -1.97 8.36 1.88
N ASP A 751 -2.33 9.58 2.24
CA ASP A 751 -3.65 9.94 2.72
C ASP A 751 -4.65 10.19 1.57
N ASP A 752 -4.16 10.60 0.39
CA ASP A 752 -4.96 10.77 -0.84
C ASP A 752 -4.49 9.86 -1.98
N ILE A 753 -5.25 8.79 -2.25
CA ILE A 753 -4.94 7.87 -3.34
C ILE A 753 -5.08 8.53 -4.73
N THR A 754 -5.90 9.59 -4.83
CA THR A 754 -6.18 10.28 -6.10
C THR A 754 -5.08 11.29 -6.44
N LEU A 755 -4.38 11.81 -5.43
CA LEU A 755 -3.32 12.80 -5.60
C LEU A 755 -2.15 12.27 -6.44
N PHE A 756 -1.77 11.00 -6.23
CA PHE A 756 -0.74 10.37 -7.06
C PHE A 756 -1.19 10.21 -8.52
N ARG A 757 -2.48 9.92 -8.77
CA ARG A 757 -3.02 9.89 -10.14
C ARG A 757 -2.92 11.25 -10.83
N ARG A 758 -3.14 12.33 -10.10
CA ARG A 758 -2.99 13.70 -10.61
C ARG A 758 -1.53 14.05 -10.90
N LEU A 759 -0.59 13.57 -10.09
CA LEU A 759 0.84 13.66 -10.38
C LEU A 759 1.23 12.88 -11.65
N GLN A 760 0.64 11.71 -11.89
CA GLN A 760 0.85 10.97 -13.15
C GLN A 760 0.36 11.75 -14.38
N LEU A 761 -0.81 12.41 -14.28
CA LEU A 761 -1.34 13.27 -15.34
C LEU A 761 -0.43 14.48 -15.59
N LEU A 762 0.09 15.09 -14.52
CA LEU A 762 1.07 16.16 -14.62
C LEU A 762 2.36 15.70 -15.32
N ALA A 763 2.88 14.53 -14.96
CA ALA A 763 4.05 13.95 -15.62
C ALA A 763 3.80 13.72 -17.12
N GLN A 764 2.60 13.26 -17.50
CA GLN A 764 2.19 13.11 -18.91
C GLN A 764 2.17 14.44 -19.65
N GLN A 765 1.67 15.52 -19.03
CA GLN A 765 1.69 16.86 -19.62
C GLN A 765 3.12 17.35 -19.85
N LEU A 766 3.99 17.21 -18.84
CA LEU A 766 5.40 17.62 -18.93
C LEU A 766 6.16 16.83 -20.01
N MET A 767 5.86 15.54 -20.15
CA MET A 767 6.42 14.72 -21.22
C MET A 767 6.00 15.21 -22.61
N ALA A 768 4.76 15.66 -22.80
CA ALA A 768 4.31 16.21 -24.08
C ALA A 768 5.07 17.51 -24.46
N ASP A 769 5.41 18.34 -23.47
CA ASP A 769 6.22 19.55 -23.71
C ASP A 769 7.70 19.22 -24.01
N LEU A 770 8.24 18.16 -23.40
CA LEU A 770 9.56 17.62 -23.73
C LEU A 770 9.62 17.07 -25.16
N VAL A 771 8.57 16.38 -25.61
CA VAL A 771 8.46 15.91 -27.01
C VAL A 771 8.57 17.09 -27.97
N LYS A 772 7.86 18.20 -27.73
CA LYS A 772 7.99 19.42 -28.56
C LYS A 772 9.41 19.98 -28.57
N SER A 773 10.09 19.95 -27.43
CA SER A 773 11.48 20.42 -27.31
C SER A 773 12.44 19.51 -28.11
N CYS A 774 12.21 18.20 -28.11
CA CYS A 774 12.95 17.25 -28.96
C CYS A 774 12.71 17.53 -30.45
N GLU A 775 11.47 17.80 -30.87
CA GLU A 775 11.14 18.16 -32.25
C GLU A 775 11.79 19.47 -32.68
N GLN A 776 11.83 20.48 -31.79
CA GLN A 776 12.54 21.73 -32.07
C GLN A 776 14.03 21.50 -32.29
N ARG A 777 14.68 20.74 -31.39
CA ARG A 777 16.11 20.39 -31.53
C ARG A 777 16.36 19.58 -32.80
N PHE A 778 15.47 18.66 -33.14
CA PHE A 778 15.54 17.91 -34.40
C PHE A 778 15.55 18.85 -35.60
N ASN A 779 14.60 19.80 -35.68
CA ASN A 779 14.55 20.77 -36.76
C ASN A 779 15.82 21.63 -36.84
N GLU A 780 16.40 22.03 -35.71
CA GLU A 780 17.70 22.73 -35.69
C GLU A 780 18.83 21.87 -36.25
N MET A 781 18.86 20.57 -35.91
CA MET A 781 19.88 19.64 -36.39
C MET A 781 19.76 19.37 -37.90
N VAL A 782 18.54 19.22 -38.42
CA VAL A 782 18.31 19.00 -39.87
C VAL A 782 18.75 20.21 -40.70
N ASN A 783 18.60 21.41 -40.16
CA ASN A 783 18.99 22.67 -40.83
C ASN A 783 20.49 22.98 -40.73
N LYS A 784 21.30 22.19 -40.02
CA LYS A 784 22.76 22.33 -39.95
C LYS A 784 23.46 21.54 -41.05
N GLU A 785 24.73 21.87 -41.27
CA GLU A 785 25.64 21.08 -42.10
C GLU A 785 25.64 19.60 -41.63
N HIS A 786 25.57 18.66 -42.57
CA HIS A 786 25.41 17.21 -42.32
C HIS A 786 24.06 16.77 -41.69
N GLY A 787 23.14 17.67 -41.37
CA GLY A 787 21.80 17.34 -40.90
C GLY A 787 20.99 16.52 -41.91
N ALA A 788 21.01 16.95 -43.18
CA ALA A 788 20.38 16.21 -44.28
C ALA A 788 21.00 14.80 -44.45
N VAL A 789 22.31 14.67 -44.27
CA VAL A 789 23.02 13.38 -44.36
C VAL A 789 22.57 12.43 -43.23
N LEU A 790 22.41 12.93 -42.01
CA LEU A 790 21.90 12.14 -40.88
C LEU A 790 20.46 11.64 -41.13
N VAL A 791 19.59 12.46 -41.72
CA VAL A 791 18.19 12.08 -42.03
C VAL A 791 18.13 10.94 -43.06
N VAL A 792 18.99 10.99 -44.09
CA VAL A 792 19.01 9.97 -45.15
C VAL A 792 20.03 8.85 -44.89
N TYR A 793 20.69 8.84 -43.72
CA TYR A 793 21.74 7.89 -43.42
C TYR A 793 21.23 6.44 -43.53
N ALA A 794 21.89 5.68 -44.38
CA ALA A 794 21.72 4.24 -44.55
C ALA A 794 23.11 3.60 -44.74
N PRO A 795 23.38 2.44 -44.13
CA PRO A 795 24.68 1.78 -44.24
C PRO A 795 24.96 1.31 -45.67
N HIS A 796 26.21 1.37 -46.11
CA HIS A 796 26.68 0.92 -47.43
C HIS A 796 27.01 -0.58 -47.49
N ILE A 797 26.60 -1.37 -46.49
CA ILE A 797 26.80 -2.82 -46.44
C ILE A 797 25.61 -3.55 -47.08
N PRO A 798 25.81 -4.33 -48.15
CA PRO A 798 24.75 -5.13 -48.76
C PRO A 798 24.14 -6.14 -47.76
N GLY A 799 22.81 -6.14 -47.63
CA GLY A 799 22.07 -7.06 -46.76
C GLY A 799 21.77 -6.55 -45.35
N VAL A 800 22.30 -5.40 -44.94
CA VAL A 800 21.94 -4.76 -43.66
C VAL A 800 20.57 -4.08 -43.77
N GLN A 801 19.68 -4.35 -42.80
CA GLN A 801 18.35 -3.74 -42.78
C GLN A 801 18.40 -2.27 -42.32
N SER A 802 17.78 -1.39 -43.08
CA SER A 802 17.56 0.03 -42.75
C SER A 802 16.05 0.35 -42.63
N ASP A 803 15.57 0.66 -41.43
CA ASP A 803 14.19 1.12 -41.22
C ASP A 803 14.08 2.63 -41.44
N VAL A 804 13.91 3.05 -42.70
CA VAL A 804 13.81 4.47 -43.10
C VAL A 804 12.35 4.99 -43.16
N GLU A 805 11.35 4.11 -43.26
CA GLU A 805 9.93 4.51 -43.39
C GLU A 805 9.22 4.71 -42.05
N GLY A 806 8.83 5.95 -41.76
CA GLY A 806 7.95 6.35 -40.65
C GLY A 806 6.48 6.48 -41.07
N ARG A 807 5.56 6.00 -40.21
CA ARG A 807 4.09 6.06 -40.29
C ARG A 807 3.41 5.36 -41.48
N ARG A 808 2.86 4.17 -41.21
CA ARG A 808 1.47 3.87 -41.62
C ARG A 808 0.60 3.93 -40.37
N SER A 809 -0.46 4.73 -40.41
CA SER A 809 -1.52 4.77 -39.41
C SER A 809 -2.20 3.39 -39.33
N TRP A 810 -2.64 3.00 -38.14
CA TRP A 810 -3.47 1.79 -37.92
C TRP A 810 -4.76 1.79 -38.78
N GLN A 811 -5.21 2.95 -39.24
CA GLN A 811 -6.41 3.12 -40.06
C GLN A 811 -6.20 2.82 -41.55
N ASP A 812 -4.96 2.89 -42.07
CA ASP A 812 -4.68 2.55 -43.47
C ASP A 812 -4.50 1.04 -43.68
N TYR A 813 -4.29 0.29 -42.61
CA TYR A 813 -4.14 -1.17 -42.65
C TYR A 813 -5.48 -1.90 -42.82
N SER A 814 -6.61 -1.29 -42.45
CA SER A 814 -7.93 -1.94 -42.57
C SER A 814 -8.55 -1.84 -43.96
N SER A 815 -8.09 -0.92 -44.81
CA SER A 815 -8.70 -0.68 -46.13
C SER A 815 -7.99 -1.41 -47.27
N THR A 816 -6.71 -1.75 -47.13
CA THR A 816 -5.93 -2.44 -48.18
C THR A 816 -5.71 -3.94 -47.91
N PHE A 817 -6.16 -4.48 -46.78
CA PHE A 817 -6.02 -5.91 -46.48
C PHE A 817 -7.01 -6.82 -47.24
N MET A 818 -7.89 -6.26 -48.07
CA MET A 818 -8.83 -7.05 -48.88
C MET A 818 -8.35 -7.35 -50.30
N GLU A 819 -7.29 -6.72 -50.82
CA GLU A 819 -6.87 -6.97 -52.21
C GLU A 819 -5.35 -7.01 -52.40
N GLN A 820 -4.91 -8.24 -52.72
CA GLN A 820 -3.74 -8.61 -53.55
C GLN A 820 -2.34 -8.77 -52.90
N ASN A 821 -1.85 -10.01 -53.08
CA ASN A 821 -0.47 -10.47 -53.30
C ASN A 821 0.43 -10.92 -52.12
N ARG A 822 0.49 -12.26 -52.01
CA ARG A 822 1.64 -13.19 -51.85
C ARG A 822 3.00 -12.63 -51.37
N HIS A 823 3.53 -13.27 -50.33
CA HIS A 823 4.95 -13.49 -50.01
C HIS A 823 5.91 -12.30 -50.13
N VAL A 824 6.01 -11.50 -49.07
CA VAL A 824 7.26 -10.79 -48.73
C VAL A 824 7.55 -11.02 -47.24
N THR A 825 8.35 -12.04 -46.94
CA THR A 825 8.86 -12.27 -45.58
C THR A 825 10.02 -11.29 -45.34
N LEU A 826 9.77 -10.17 -44.66
CA LEU A 826 10.84 -9.29 -44.16
C LEU A 826 11.74 -10.11 -43.21
N SER A 827 13.02 -10.29 -43.56
CA SER A 827 13.99 -11.13 -42.83
C SER A 827 14.41 -10.51 -41.49
N MET A 828 13.54 -10.48 -40.48
CA MET A 828 13.86 -9.81 -39.21
C MET A 828 15.03 -10.47 -38.46
N GLU A 829 16.04 -9.68 -38.06
CA GLU A 829 17.12 -10.11 -37.15
C GLU A 829 16.57 -10.40 -35.74
N ARG A 830 16.91 -11.57 -35.19
CA ARG A 830 16.39 -12.06 -33.90
C ARG A 830 17.45 -12.79 -33.08
N GLN A 831 17.29 -12.87 -31.76
CA GLN A 831 18.27 -13.51 -30.88
C GLN A 831 18.43 -15.03 -31.11
N ASP A 832 17.44 -15.70 -31.66
CA ASP A 832 17.52 -17.11 -32.07
C ASP A 832 18.40 -17.32 -33.30
N THR A 833 18.52 -16.34 -34.21
CA THR A 833 19.38 -16.47 -35.41
C THR A 833 20.87 -16.49 -35.05
N VAL A 834 21.26 -15.80 -33.98
CA VAL A 834 22.61 -15.84 -33.38
C VAL A 834 22.75 -16.90 -32.29
N GLY A 835 21.72 -17.72 -32.10
CA GLY A 835 21.66 -18.80 -31.12
C GLY A 835 21.76 -18.34 -29.67
N ALA A 836 21.40 -17.08 -29.38
CA ALA A 836 21.36 -16.51 -28.03
C ALA A 836 20.17 -16.99 -27.21
N VAL A 837 19.06 -17.34 -27.88
CA VAL A 837 17.93 -18.10 -27.33
C VAL A 837 17.84 -19.40 -28.14
N ARG A 838 17.61 -20.55 -27.47
CA ARG A 838 17.50 -21.86 -28.13
C ARG A 838 16.22 -22.58 -27.71
N TYR A 839 15.62 -23.28 -28.66
CA TYR A 839 14.40 -24.09 -28.50
C TYR A 839 14.38 -25.23 -29.54
N GLY A 840 13.66 -26.31 -29.26
CA GLY A 840 13.56 -27.50 -30.12
C GLY A 840 12.53 -27.38 -31.24
N GLU A 841 12.66 -28.18 -32.32
CA GLU A 841 11.73 -28.17 -33.46
C GLU A 841 10.30 -28.61 -33.09
N ARG A 842 10.15 -29.48 -32.08
CA ARG A 842 8.84 -29.89 -31.57
C ARG A 842 8.13 -28.76 -30.82
N GLU A 843 8.86 -28.11 -29.91
CA GLU A 843 8.39 -26.95 -29.14
C GLU A 843 7.97 -25.79 -30.05
N LYS A 844 8.71 -25.58 -31.15
CA LYS A 844 8.41 -24.60 -32.20
C LYS A 844 7.10 -24.88 -32.94
N SER A 845 6.80 -26.15 -33.22
CA SER A 845 5.56 -26.56 -33.91
C SER A 845 4.34 -26.38 -33.01
N ASP A 846 4.47 -26.80 -31.75
CA ASP A 846 3.40 -26.74 -30.75
C ASP A 846 3.10 -25.27 -30.41
N ALA A 847 4.13 -24.49 -30.07
CA ALA A 847 3.99 -23.07 -29.73
C ALA A 847 3.50 -22.21 -30.90
N ARG A 848 3.81 -22.57 -32.15
CA ARG A 848 3.26 -21.88 -33.33
C ARG A 848 1.76 -22.11 -33.48
N THR A 849 1.31 -23.34 -33.22
CA THR A 849 -0.12 -23.69 -33.26
C THR A 849 -0.87 -22.93 -32.16
N ASP A 850 -0.31 -22.94 -30.95
CA ASP A 850 -0.86 -22.20 -29.81
C ASP A 850 -0.86 -20.68 -30.06
N TRP A 851 0.24 -20.13 -30.59
CA TRP A 851 0.35 -18.72 -30.96
C TRP A 851 -0.71 -18.31 -32.00
N GLU A 852 -0.88 -19.09 -33.07
CA GLU A 852 -1.88 -18.83 -34.11
C GLU A 852 -3.31 -18.92 -33.57
N GLN A 853 -3.55 -19.78 -32.57
CA GLN A 853 -4.83 -19.88 -31.86
C GLN A 853 -5.06 -18.69 -30.91
N MET A 854 -4.07 -18.33 -30.10
CA MET A 854 -4.16 -17.22 -29.14
C MET A 854 -4.34 -15.86 -29.81
N VAL A 855 -3.70 -15.65 -30.98
CA VAL A 855 -3.92 -14.46 -31.83
C VAL A 855 -5.37 -14.38 -32.30
N LYS A 856 -5.99 -15.52 -32.65
CA LYS A 856 -7.41 -15.58 -33.07
C LYS A 856 -8.37 -15.34 -31.91
N GLU A 857 -8.00 -15.76 -30.70
CA GLU A 857 -8.85 -15.69 -29.50
C GLU A 857 -8.67 -14.38 -28.71
N GLY A 858 -7.67 -13.55 -29.04
CA GLY A 858 -7.38 -12.30 -28.32
C GLY A 858 -6.75 -12.49 -26.93
N ALA A 859 -6.24 -13.69 -26.62
CA ALA A 859 -5.75 -14.11 -25.31
C ALA A 859 -4.21 -13.98 -25.16
N LEU A 860 -3.66 -12.79 -25.41
CA LEU A 860 -2.22 -12.58 -25.59
C LEU A 860 -1.43 -12.35 -24.29
N GLU A 861 -2.10 -12.19 -23.15
CA GLU A 861 -1.46 -11.99 -21.84
C GLU A 861 -0.88 -13.29 -21.24
N CYS A 862 -1.10 -14.45 -21.88
CA CYS A 862 -0.87 -15.78 -21.32
C CYS A 862 0.47 -16.46 -21.68
N LEU A 863 1.42 -15.79 -22.35
CA LEU A 863 2.69 -16.43 -22.74
C LEU A 863 3.77 -16.26 -21.68
N ASP A 864 3.97 -17.33 -20.90
CA ASP A 864 5.10 -17.46 -20.00
C ASP A 864 6.38 -17.82 -20.78
N GLU A 865 7.11 -16.80 -21.22
CA GLU A 865 8.44 -16.93 -21.81
C GLU A 865 9.58 -16.83 -20.78
N GLU A 866 9.33 -17.10 -19.50
CA GLU A 866 10.31 -16.92 -18.42
C GLU A 866 11.62 -17.68 -18.70
N ILE A 867 11.54 -18.90 -19.21
CA ILE A 867 12.72 -19.70 -19.56
C ILE A 867 13.59 -18.98 -20.60
N PHE A 868 12.99 -18.43 -21.66
CA PHE A 868 13.74 -17.77 -22.72
C PHE A 868 14.26 -16.40 -22.31
N VAL A 869 13.50 -15.65 -21.49
CA VAL A 869 13.95 -14.40 -20.88
C VAL A 869 15.16 -14.64 -19.98
N VAL A 870 15.14 -15.71 -19.17
CA VAL A 870 16.27 -16.11 -18.32
C VAL A 870 17.47 -16.54 -19.15
N GLN A 871 17.28 -17.31 -20.24
CA GLN A 871 18.36 -17.65 -21.17
C GLN A 871 19.03 -16.40 -21.74
N LEU A 872 18.24 -15.47 -22.28
CA LEU A 872 18.74 -14.23 -22.85
C LEU A 872 19.46 -13.37 -21.80
N ASN A 873 18.89 -13.22 -20.61
CA ASN A 873 19.50 -12.44 -19.52
C ASN A 873 20.84 -13.04 -19.07
N THR A 874 20.90 -14.35 -18.89
CA THR A 874 22.12 -15.07 -18.47
C THR A 874 23.23 -14.88 -19.49
N ARG A 875 22.91 -15.08 -20.78
CA ARG A 875 23.88 -14.86 -21.86
C ARG A 875 24.34 -13.42 -21.96
N SER A 876 23.44 -12.48 -21.72
CA SER A 876 23.77 -11.05 -21.70
C SER A 876 24.76 -10.71 -20.58
N ARG A 877 24.60 -11.29 -19.39
CA ARG A 877 25.55 -11.10 -18.27
C ARG A 877 26.96 -11.60 -18.62
N ILE A 878 27.05 -12.73 -19.30
CA ILE A 878 28.34 -13.31 -19.73
C ILE A 878 29.03 -12.40 -20.77
N LEU A 879 28.26 -11.86 -21.72
CA LEU A 879 28.81 -11.15 -22.88
C LEU A 879 28.90 -9.63 -22.74
N ASN A 880 28.30 -9.04 -21.70
CA ASN A 880 28.19 -7.58 -21.54
C ASN A 880 29.54 -6.85 -21.56
N ASP A 881 30.49 -7.29 -20.73
CA ASP A 881 31.76 -6.59 -20.58
C ASP A 881 32.66 -6.79 -21.81
N GLY A 882 32.52 -7.94 -22.49
CA GLY A 882 33.16 -8.18 -23.78
C GLY A 882 32.61 -7.27 -24.88
N PHE A 883 31.27 -7.12 -24.93
CA PHE A 883 30.61 -6.21 -25.85
C PHE A 883 31.04 -4.76 -25.63
N HIS A 884 31.05 -4.29 -24.38
CA HIS A 884 31.52 -2.93 -24.04
C HIS A 884 32.97 -2.70 -24.44
N ARG A 885 33.86 -3.66 -24.17
CA ARG A 885 35.28 -3.59 -24.59
C ARG A 885 35.43 -3.50 -26.11
N ALA A 886 34.75 -4.38 -26.85
CA ALA A 886 34.81 -4.37 -28.32
C ALA A 886 34.31 -3.04 -28.91
N VAL A 887 33.29 -2.42 -28.31
CA VAL A 887 32.83 -1.10 -28.74
C VAL A 887 33.86 -0.01 -28.42
N MET A 888 34.47 -0.06 -27.23
CA MET A 888 35.53 0.87 -26.85
C MET A 888 36.76 0.74 -27.75
N ASP A 889 37.14 -0.46 -28.17
CA ASP A 889 38.29 -0.68 -29.06
C ASP A 889 38.10 0.01 -30.42
N VAL A 890 36.88 -0.06 -30.99
CA VAL A 890 36.55 0.68 -32.22
C VAL A 890 36.69 2.18 -32.00
N LEU A 891 36.15 2.72 -30.90
CA LEU A 891 36.25 4.16 -30.59
C LEU A 891 37.72 4.59 -30.38
N LEU A 892 38.50 3.84 -29.60
CA LEU A 892 39.88 4.17 -29.29
C LEU A 892 40.79 4.16 -30.52
N SER A 893 40.43 3.45 -31.59
CA SER A 893 41.16 3.54 -32.87
C SER A 893 41.00 4.90 -33.57
N HIS A 894 39.99 5.68 -33.19
CA HIS A 894 39.66 7.00 -33.75
C HIS A 894 39.76 8.15 -32.72
N CYS A 895 40.16 7.85 -31.47
CA CYS A 895 40.21 8.81 -30.37
C CYS A 895 41.55 8.76 -29.61
N THR A 896 41.96 9.88 -29.04
CA THR A 896 43.19 10.03 -28.27
C THR A 896 42.88 10.35 -26.80
N GLY A 897 43.45 9.59 -25.87
CA GLY A 897 43.41 9.85 -24.42
C GLY A 897 42.28 9.14 -23.68
N LEU A 898 42.64 8.30 -22.70
CA LEU A 898 41.76 7.83 -21.65
C LEU A 898 42.12 8.67 -20.41
N ASP A 899 41.47 9.81 -20.17
CA ASP A 899 41.58 10.45 -18.86
C ASP A 899 40.80 9.59 -17.88
N ALA A 900 41.51 8.65 -17.26
CA ALA A 900 41.04 7.90 -16.12
C ALA A 900 40.89 8.86 -14.93
N LEU A 901 39.75 9.54 -14.84
CA LEU A 901 39.28 10.02 -13.54
C LEU A 901 38.86 8.80 -12.74
N THR A 902 39.84 8.24 -12.03
CA THR A 902 39.63 7.37 -10.88
C THR A 902 38.55 7.96 -10.01
N SER A 903 37.54 7.13 -9.74
CA SER A 903 36.57 7.26 -8.65
C SER A 903 37.12 8.09 -7.49
N SER A 904 36.51 9.26 -7.24
CA SER A 904 36.72 9.97 -6.00
C SER A 904 36.29 9.06 -4.85
N SER A 905 37.28 8.63 -4.07
CA SER A 905 37.11 8.04 -2.76
C SER A 905 36.34 8.99 -1.84
N SER A 906 35.08 8.70 -1.58
CA SER A 906 34.43 9.03 -0.31
C SER A 906 33.50 7.88 0.05
N ARG A 907 33.95 7.07 1.01
CA ARG A 907 33.07 6.21 1.82
C ARG A 907 32.06 7.12 2.49
N GLU A 908 30.84 7.16 1.98
CA GLU A 908 29.58 7.33 2.73
C GLU A 908 28.40 7.33 1.74
N THR A 909 27.56 6.29 1.88
CA THR A 909 26.16 6.17 1.44
C THR A 909 25.65 7.13 0.35
N ARG A 910 25.67 6.69 -0.91
CA ARG A 910 24.78 7.20 -1.97
C ARG A 910 24.19 6.05 -2.79
N PRO A 911 22.85 5.87 -2.83
CA PRO A 911 22.20 4.97 -3.77
C PRO A 911 21.59 5.78 -4.91
N VAL A 912 22.36 6.00 -5.99
CA VAL A 912 21.82 6.43 -7.29
C VAL A 912 22.54 5.65 -8.39
N GLU A 913 21.79 5.20 -9.38
CA GLU A 913 22.17 4.44 -10.58
C GLU A 913 23.31 5.09 -11.41
N GLU A 914 24.55 5.16 -10.93
CA GLU A 914 25.64 5.75 -11.72
C GLU A 914 26.06 4.80 -12.86
N THR A 915 25.76 5.23 -14.08
CA THR A 915 26.36 4.74 -15.33
C THR A 915 27.78 5.27 -15.40
N VAL A 916 28.77 4.41 -15.63
CA VAL A 916 30.16 4.85 -15.80
C VAL A 916 30.24 5.65 -17.09
N VAL A 917 30.69 6.91 -16.98
CA VAL A 917 30.83 7.82 -18.11
C VAL A 917 32.30 7.96 -18.46
N HIS A 918 32.66 7.62 -19.69
CA HIS A 918 33.98 7.91 -20.26
C HIS A 918 33.85 9.06 -21.25
N GLU A 919 34.73 10.05 -21.19
CA GLU A 919 34.79 11.13 -22.19
C GLU A 919 36.02 10.90 -23.06
N LEU A 920 35.80 10.71 -24.37
CA LEU A 920 36.85 10.45 -25.35
C LEU A 920 36.99 11.65 -26.28
N ARG A 921 38.23 12.04 -26.57
CA ARG A 921 38.53 13.07 -27.57
C ARG A 921 38.84 12.40 -28.91
N CYS A 922 37.92 12.51 -29.85
CA CYS A 922 37.96 11.82 -31.13
C CYS A 922 38.33 12.73 -32.28
N ILE A 923 38.93 12.18 -33.33
CA ILE A 923 39.36 12.92 -34.51
C ILE A 923 38.30 12.76 -35.61
N PHE A 924 37.50 13.80 -35.82
CA PHE A 924 36.48 13.85 -36.87
C PHE A 924 37.02 14.53 -38.14
N ARG A 925 36.30 14.38 -39.27
CA ARG A 925 36.63 15.06 -40.54
C ARG A 925 36.66 16.59 -40.40
N GLU A 926 35.81 17.12 -39.52
CA GLU A 926 35.68 18.57 -39.26
C GLU A 926 36.67 19.08 -38.19
N GLY A 927 37.42 18.18 -37.54
CA GLY A 927 38.35 18.51 -36.45
C GLY A 927 38.16 17.63 -35.21
N PRO A 928 38.91 17.88 -34.12
CA PRO A 928 38.77 17.12 -32.88
C PRO A 928 37.44 17.45 -32.17
N GLY A 929 36.75 16.42 -31.67
CA GLY A 929 35.48 16.57 -30.95
C GLY A 929 35.35 15.55 -29.81
N ASN A 930 34.47 15.82 -28.85
CA ASN A 930 34.27 14.91 -27.70
C ASN A 930 33.10 13.96 -27.93
N VAL A 931 33.29 12.69 -27.53
CA VAL A 931 32.24 11.67 -27.46
C VAL A 931 32.15 11.17 -26.02
N LYS A 932 30.97 11.26 -25.42
CA LYS A 932 30.71 10.68 -24.09
C LYS A 932 30.12 9.28 -24.25
N VAL A 933 30.74 8.31 -23.60
CA VAL A 933 30.32 6.92 -23.59
C VAL A 933 29.64 6.63 -22.26
N HIS A 934 28.35 6.31 -22.31
CA HIS A 934 27.56 5.88 -21.16
C HIS A 934 27.36 4.37 -21.21
N LEU A 935 28.09 3.66 -20.35
CA LEU A 935 27.97 2.20 -20.23
C LEU A 935 26.67 1.87 -19.48
N ALA A 936 25.84 1.00 -20.05
CA ALA A 936 24.59 0.57 -19.44
C ALA A 936 24.70 -0.85 -18.89
N ARG A 937 24.10 -1.09 -17.72
CA ARG A 937 23.95 -2.46 -17.19
C ARG A 937 23.06 -3.31 -18.12
N VAL A 938 23.27 -4.62 -18.05
CA VAL A 938 22.40 -5.62 -18.69
C VAL A 938 20.94 -5.33 -18.36
N LYS A 939 20.06 -5.44 -19.37
CA LYS A 939 18.61 -5.25 -19.14
C LYS A 939 18.12 -6.25 -18.08
N SER A 940 17.43 -5.76 -17.04
CA SER A 940 16.89 -6.64 -16.00
C SER A 940 15.80 -7.56 -16.54
N VAL A 941 15.61 -8.72 -15.90
CA VAL A 941 14.55 -9.69 -16.24
C VAL A 941 13.18 -9.02 -16.28
N SER A 942 12.86 -8.19 -15.28
CA SER A 942 11.59 -7.46 -15.23
C SER A 942 11.40 -6.52 -16.43
N ARG A 943 12.44 -5.81 -16.86
CA ARG A 943 12.38 -4.94 -18.04
C ARG A 943 12.33 -5.72 -19.36
N MET A 944 12.96 -6.90 -19.41
CA MET A 944 12.84 -7.81 -20.57
C MET A 944 11.41 -8.34 -20.70
N ARG A 945 10.77 -8.74 -19.60
CA ARG A 945 9.35 -9.16 -19.57
C ARG A 945 8.41 -8.06 -20.03
N GLU A 946 8.61 -6.84 -19.53
CA GLU A 946 7.78 -5.70 -19.96
C GLU A 946 7.90 -5.45 -21.46
N LYS A 947 9.09 -5.63 -22.03
CA LYS A 947 9.35 -5.45 -23.46
C LYS A 947 8.67 -6.50 -24.34
N LEU A 948 8.31 -7.68 -23.81
CA LEU A 948 7.56 -8.68 -24.57
C LEU A 948 6.22 -8.14 -25.05
N ARG A 949 5.59 -7.24 -24.28
CA ARG A 949 4.33 -6.59 -24.63
C ARG A 949 4.43 -5.73 -25.89
N GLU A 950 5.61 -5.18 -26.19
CA GLU A 950 5.82 -4.40 -27.42
C GLU A 950 5.75 -5.27 -28.67
N TYR A 951 6.06 -6.56 -28.54
CA TYR A 951 6.05 -7.53 -29.64
C TYR A 951 4.81 -8.41 -29.63
N ALA A 952 3.90 -8.22 -28.68
CA ALA A 952 2.63 -8.93 -28.64
C ALA A 952 1.71 -8.47 -29.80
N PRO A 953 0.84 -9.35 -30.33
CA PRO A 953 -0.14 -9.00 -31.33
C PRO A 953 -1.05 -7.86 -30.83
N PRO A 954 -1.55 -7.02 -31.73
CA PRO A 954 -1.56 -7.17 -33.19
C PRO A 954 -0.26 -6.74 -33.89
N ASN A 955 0.88 -6.56 -33.19
CA ASN A 955 2.14 -6.23 -33.82
C ASN A 955 2.56 -7.28 -34.88
N PRO A 956 2.65 -6.92 -36.17
CA PRO A 956 3.01 -7.86 -37.24
C PRO A 956 4.46 -8.34 -37.15
N LYS A 957 5.29 -7.67 -36.33
CA LYS A 957 6.67 -8.05 -36.03
C LYS A 957 6.76 -9.10 -34.89
N GLY A 958 5.65 -9.44 -34.26
CA GLY A 958 5.57 -10.39 -33.16
C GLY A 958 5.59 -11.84 -33.62
N THR A 959 6.77 -12.42 -33.74
CA THR A 959 6.93 -13.87 -33.92
C THR A 959 7.44 -14.52 -32.64
N TRP A 960 6.81 -15.61 -32.23
CA TRP A 960 7.25 -16.41 -31.08
C TRP A 960 8.63 -17.08 -31.33
N PRO A 961 9.51 -17.21 -30.32
CA PRO A 961 9.45 -16.55 -29.02
C PRO A 961 9.58 -15.03 -29.15
N LEU A 962 8.74 -14.30 -28.42
CA LEU A 962 8.72 -12.83 -28.42
C LEU A 962 10.01 -12.24 -27.86
N CYS A 963 10.61 -12.90 -26.87
CA CYS A 963 11.89 -12.50 -26.29
C CYS A 963 13.01 -12.44 -27.31
N CYS A 964 12.94 -13.21 -28.40
CA CYS A 964 13.94 -13.19 -29.47
C CYS A 964 13.97 -11.85 -30.22
N ASN A 965 12.90 -11.06 -30.14
CA ASN A 965 12.83 -9.73 -30.75
C ASN A 965 13.50 -8.64 -29.90
N ILE A 966 13.98 -8.97 -28.69
CA ILE A 966 14.70 -8.04 -27.81
C ILE A 966 16.15 -7.91 -28.29
N LEU A 967 16.47 -6.82 -28.99
CA LEU A 967 17.81 -6.59 -29.58
C LEU A 967 18.76 -5.70 -28.75
N ASP A 968 18.31 -5.22 -27.59
CA ASP A 968 19.08 -4.36 -26.68
C ASP A 968 19.37 -4.99 -25.29
N PRO A 969 19.57 -6.32 -25.17
CA PRO A 969 19.76 -6.95 -23.86
C PRO A 969 21.12 -6.55 -23.24
N VAL A 970 22.15 -6.38 -24.08
CA VAL A 970 23.39 -5.61 -23.80
C VAL A 970 23.34 -4.32 -24.62
N ARG A 971 23.70 -3.19 -24.00
CA ARG A 971 23.58 -1.88 -24.64
C ARG A 971 24.53 -0.83 -24.07
N LEU A 972 24.74 0.26 -24.81
CA LEU A 972 25.39 1.48 -24.35
C LEU A 972 24.91 2.69 -25.17
N CYS A 973 25.22 3.89 -24.69
CA CYS A 973 24.90 5.14 -25.40
C CYS A 973 26.17 5.96 -25.69
N LEU A 974 26.29 6.46 -26.91
CA LEU A 974 27.33 7.36 -27.39
C LEU A 974 26.71 8.74 -27.62
N VAL A 975 27.18 9.73 -26.88
CA VAL A 975 26.66 11.10 -26.93
C VAL A 975 27.63 11.99 -27.70
N CYS A 976 27.18 12.51 -28.83
CA CYS A 976 27.94 13.30 -29.78
C CYS A 976 27.53 14.79 -29.76
N GLN A 977 28.38 15.66 -30.30
CA GLN A 977 28.16 17.11 -30.29
C GLN A 977 27.31 17.65 -31.46
N GLY A 978 27.01 16.82 -32.46
CA GLY A 978 26.16 17.20 -33.60
C GLY A 978 26.04 16.12 -34.68
N PRO A 979 25.29 16.40 -35.76
CA PRO A 979 24.98 15.43 -36.81
C PRO A 979 26.21 14.83 -37.51
N SER A 980 27.22 15.64 -37.81
CA SER A 980 28.46 15.19 -38.48
C SER A 980 29.19 14.11 -37.65
N HIS A 981 29.35 14.35 -36.35
CA HIS A 981 29.96 13.39 -35.44
C HIS A 981 29.13 12.10 -35.32
N MET A 982 27.80 12.21 -35.25
CA MET A 982 26.92 11.04 -35.16
C MET A 982 27.04 10.12 -36.37
N VAL A 983 27.01 10.70 -37.58
CA VAL A 983 27.18 9.96 -38.84
C VAL A 983 28.56 9.32 -38.89
N GLN A 984 29.61 10.08 -38.58
CA GLN A 984 30.98 9.56 -38.65
C GLN A 984 31.25 8.44 -37.62
N VAL A 985 30.68 8.52 -36.42
CA VAL A 985 30.73 7.42 -35.44
C VAL A 985 30.05 6.17 -36.01
N ALA A 986 28.90 6.32 -36.69
CA ALA A 986 28.22 5.18 -37.31
C ALA A 986 29.05 4.55 -38.44
N GLU A 987 29.72 5.37 -39.27
CA GLU A 987 30.64 4.92 -40.30
C GLU A 987 31.84 4.14 -39.71
N TRP A 988 32.35 4.48 -38.53
CA TRP A 988 33.42 3.71 -37.88
C TRP A 988 32.98 2.28 -37.54
N PHE A 989 31.78 2.11 -37.01
CA PHE A 989 31.23 0.78 -36.73
C PHE A 989 30.93 0.01 -38.02
N GLU A 990 30.50 0.70 -39.08
CA GLU A 990 30.33 0.11 -40.41
C GLU A 990 31.66 -0.43 -40.95
N ALA A 991 32.71 0.38 -40.94
CA ALA A 991 34.05 -0.03 -41.38
C ALA A 991 34.62 -1.20 -40.55
N SER A 992 34.36 -1.22 -39.24
CA SER A 992 34.83 -2.30 -38.35
C SER A 992 34.11 -3.64 -38.57
N SER A 993 32.94 -3.63 -39.23
CA SER A 993 32.06 -4.80 -39.33
C SER A 993 32.63 -5.95 -40.16
N SER A 994 33.61 -5.68 -41.04
CA SER A 994 34.23 -6.67 -41.92
C SER A 994 35.43 -7.41 -41.29
N SER A 995 36.00 -6.91 -40.19
CA SER A 995 37.28 -7.42 -39.65
C SER A 995 37.32 -7.59 -38.13
N GLY A 996 36.26 -7.22 -37.41
CA GLY A 996 36.19 -7.25 -35.94
C GLY A 996 35.21 -8.25 -35.33
N PRO A 997 35.15 -8.34 -33.99
CA PRO A 997 34.19 -9.18 -33.26
C PRO A 997 32.76 -8.62 -33.28
N LEU A 998 32.58 -7.39 -33.78
CA LEU A 998 31.30 -6.73 -33.99
C LEU A 998 30.94 -6.76 -35.47
N THR A 999 29.71 -7.17 -35.79
CA THR A 999 29.17 -7.08 -37.14
C THR A 999 27.85 -6.34 -37.11
N LEU A 1000 27.77 -5.20 -37.80
CA LEU A 1000 26.54 -4.43 -37.97
C LEU A 1000 25.49 -5.27 -38.70
N CYS A 1001 24.34 -5.51 -38.06
CA CYS A 1001 23.23 -6.27 -38.66
C CYS A 1001 22.00 -5.41 -38.96
N ARG A 1002 21.76 -4.33 -38.19
CA ARG A 1002 20.60 -3.46 -38.42
C ARG A 1002 20.85 -2.02 -37.98
N VAL A 1003 20.39 -1.08 -38.79
CA VAL A 1003 20.37 0.35 -38.46
C VAL A 1003 18.93 0.82 -38.33
N LYS A 1004 18.59 1.43 -37.19
CA LYS A 1004 17.31 2.11 -36.98
C LYS A 1004 17.57 3.60 -36.85
N ASN A 1005 17.17 4.35 -37.86
CA ASN A 1005 17.38 5.78 -37.93
C ASN A 1005 16.06 6.52 -37.67
N LYS A 1006 15.80 6.93 -36.42
CA LYS A 1006 14.59 7.70 -36.11
C LYS A 1006 14.65 9.14 -36.63
N PHE A 1007 15.80 9.64 -37.07
CA PHE A 1007 15.91 10.95 -37.72
C PHE A 1007 15.30 10.97 -39.12
N ALA A 1008 15.15 9.80 -39.77
CA ALA A 1008 14.49 9.67 -41.06
C ALA A 1008 12.95 9.81 -40.97
N TRP A 1009 12.37 9.68 -39.78
CA TRP A 1009 10.91 9.62 -39.61
C TRP A 1009 10.32 11.03 -39.57
N ALA A 1010 9.25 11.25 -40.36
CA ALA A 1010 8.55 12.52 -40.42
C ALA A 1010 7.99 12.95 -39.05
N GLU A 1011 7.43 11.99 -38.29
CA GLU A 1011 6.97 12.20 -36.93
C GLU A 1011 7.26 10.97 -36.07
N VAL A 1012 7.67 11.18 -34.82
CA VAL A 1012 7.85 10.11 -33.82
C VAL A 1012 6.96 10.42 -32.63
N GLU A 1013 6.01 9.52 -32.32
CA GLU A 1013 5.01 9.70 -31.26
C GLU A 1013 5.65 9.95 -29.87
N ASP A 1014 6.77 9.29 -29.58
CA ASP A 1014 7.49 9.44 -28.33
C ASP A 1014 8.47 10.63 -28.32
N GLY A 1015 8.65 11.33 -29.45
CA GLY A 1015 9.60 12.42 -29.64
C GLY A 1015 11.08 12.03 -29.60
N TYR A 1016 11.42 10.77 -29.30
CA TYR A 1016 12.82 10.34 -29.19
C TYR A 1016 13.45 10.23 -30.57
N ARG A 1017 14.43 11.07 -30.86
CA ARG A 1017 15.24 11.01 -32.08
C ARG A 1017 16.61 10.42 -31.75
N ASP A 1018 16.86 9.20 -32.22
CA ASP A 1018 18.13 8.51 -32.04
C ASP A 1018 18.52 7.70 -33.29
N LEU A 1019 19.84 7.47 -33.41
CA LEU A 1019 20.40 6.57 -34.41
C LEU A 1019 20.88 5.33 -33.67
N LYS A 1020 20.27 4.18 -33.96
CA LYS A 1020 20.58 2.92 -33.27
C LYS A 1020 21.26 1.96 -34.21
N LEU A 1021 22.40 1.45 -33.78
CA LEU A 1021 23.12 0.37 -34.44
C LEU A 1021 22.90 -0.90 -33.63
N HIS A 1022 22.41 -1.94 -34.29
CA HIS A 1022 22.38 -3.28 -33.72
C HIS A 1022 23.54 -4.07 -34.30
N LEU A 1023 24.35 -4.66 -33.43
CA LEU A 1023 25.53 -5.41 -33.82
C LEU A 1023 25.47 -6.81 -33.24
N ILE A 1024 25.85 -7.79 -34.05
CA ILE A 1024 26.15 -9.14 -33.61
C ILE A 1024 27.55 -9.10 -32.99
N TYR A 1025 27.63 -9.37 -31.70
CA TYR A 1025 28.90 -9.52 -31.00
C TYR A 1025 29.26 -11.00 -30.89
N ARG A 1026 30.47 -11.35 -31.31
CA ARG A 1026 31.03 -12.70 -31.17
C ARG A 1026 32.05 -12.71 -30.04
N GLY A 1027 31.64 -13.26 -28.90
CA GLY A 1027 32.48 -13.40 -27.71
C GLY A 1027 33.20 -14.75 -27.63
N GLU A 1028 33.82 -15.00 -26.49
CA GLU A 1028 34.54 -16.24 -26.21
C GLU A 1028 33.61 -17.47 -26.24
N GLY A 1029 34.16 -18.63 -26.62
CA GLY A 1029 33.41 -19.89 -26.67
C GLY A 1029 32.35 -19.98 -27.78
N ASN A 1030 32.50 -19.22 -28.88
CA ASN A 1030 31.51 -19.11 -29.97
C ASN A 1030 30.13 -18.59 -29.52
N LEU A 1031 30.04 -17.94 -28.36
CA LEU A 1031 28.82 -17.32 -27.90
C LEU A 1031 28.61 -15.99 -28.62
N GLN A 1032 27.42 -15.84 -29.20
CA GLN A 1032 27.00 -14.64 -29.91
C GLN A 1032 25.78 -13.99 -29.25
N ILE A 1033 25.63 -12.68 -29.37
CA ILE A 1033 24.44 -11.93 -28.95
C ILE A 1033 24.26 -10.70 -29.82
N ILE A 1034 23.02 -10.27 -30.02
CA ILE A 1034 22.75 -8.95 -30.62
C ILE A 1034 22.71 -7.90 -29.52
N GLY A 1035 23.51 -6.85 -29.66
CA GLY A 1035 23.57 -5.69 -28.76
C GLY A 1035 23.21 -4.38 -29.46
N GLU A 1036 22.83 -3.36 -28.68
CA GLU A 1036 22.40 -2.05 -29.20
C GLU A 1036 23.40 -0.94 -28.80
N ILE A 1037 23.85 -0.17 -29.79
CA ILE A 1037 24.54 1.12 -29.59
C ILE A 1037 23.55 2.23 -29.94
N GLN A 1038 23.22 3.08 -28.97
CA GLN A 1038 22.44 4.28 -29.20
C GLN A 1038 23.38 5.46 -29.44
N ILE A 1039 23.31 6.10 -30.60
CA ILE A 1039 24.05 7.32 -30.91
C ILE A 1039 23.08 8.49 -30.80
N GLN A 1040 23.39 9.46 -29.92
CA GLN A 1040 22.52 10.58 -29.61
C GLN A 1040 23.26 11.92 -29.65
N ASP A 1041 22.55 12.98 -30.00
CA ASP A 1041 23.02 14.36 -29.83
C ASP A 1041 22.99 14.74 -28.34
N SER A 1042 23.99 15.50 -27.89
CA SER A 1042 24.14 15.93 -26.50
C SER A 1042 22.93 16.66 -25.92
N GLN A 1043 22.21 17.46 -26.72
CA GLN A 1043 21.03 18.17 -26.25
C GLN A 1043 19.81 17.24 -26.20
N LEU A 1044 19.64 16.38 -27.22
CA LEU A 1044 18.61 15.34 -27.20
C LEU A 1044 18.80 14.34 -26.06
N TYR A 1045 20.04 13.94 -25.74
CA TYR A 1045 20.33 13.05 -24.62
C TYR A 1045 19.90 13.65 -23.27
N SER A 1046 20.10 14.96 -23.06
CA SER A 1046 19.65 15.66 -21.85
C SER A 1046 18.13 15.67 -21.72
N LEU A 1047 17.42 15.87 -22.84
CA LEU A 1047 15.96 15.80 -22.91
C LEU A 1047 15.46 14.38 -22.61
N HIS A 1048 16.03 13.37 -23.26
CA HIS A 1048 15.70 11.95 -23.09
C HIS A 1048 15.88 11.48 -21.64
N THR A 1049 16.99 11.85 -21.01
CA THR A 1049 17.25 11.51 -19.60
C THR A 1049 16.14 12.02 -18.67
N GLN A 1050 15.59 13.19 -18.96
CA GLN A 1050 14.51 13.79 -18.17
C GLN A 1050 13.16 13.18 -18.48
N MET A 1051 12.89 12.87 -19.75
CA MET A 1051 11.71 12.09 -20.11
C MET A 1051 11.71 10.73 -19.40
N HIS A 1052 12.87 10.07 -19.29
CA HIS A 1052 13.00 8.81 -18.56
C HIS A 1052 12.65 8.94 -17.06
N ARG A 1053 13.02 10.08 -16.42
CA ARG A 1053 12.62 10.40 -15.03
C ARG A 1053 11.11 10.57 -14.86
N LEU A 1054 10.42 11.12 -15.87
CA LEU A 1054 8.95 11.25 -15.84
C LEU A 1054 8.24 9.93 -16.19
N TYR A 1055 8.87 9.10 -17.04
CA TYR A 1055 8.37 7.77 -17.39
C TYR A 1055 8.22 6.86 -16.17
N SER A 1056 9.14 6.92 -15.20
CA SER A 1056 9.05 6.13 -13.97
C SER A 1056 7.84 6.53 -13.11
N ILE A 1057 7.54 7.84 -13.01
CA ILE A 1057 6.32 8.35 -12.36
C ILE A 1057 5.07 7.89 -13.11
N LYS A 1058 5.06 8.02 -14.44
CA LYS A 1058 3.93 7.62 -15.30
C LYS A 1058 3.58 6.14 -15.19
N ARG A 1059 4.58 5.26 -15.08
CA ARG A 1059 4.39 3.79 -15.03
C ARG A 1059 4.11 3.25 -13.63
N ALA A 1060 4.54 3.95 -12.58
CA ALA A 1060 4.31 3.48 -11.23
C ALA A 1060 2.82 3.47 -10.90
N TYR A 1061 2.30 2.37 -10.34
CA TYR A 1061 0.86 2.29 -9.99
C TYR A 1061 0.54 2.97 -8.65
N SER A 1062 1.54 3.31 -7.83
CA SER A 1062 1.39 4.11 -6.60
C SER A 1062 2.68 4.86 -6.28
N ILE A 1063 2.61 5.87 -5.40
CA ILE A 1063 3.80 6.58 -4.90
C ILE A 1063 4.74 5.62 -4.17
N HIS A 1064 4.20 4.60 -3.49
CA HIS A 1064 4.99 3.59 -2.78
C HIS A 1064 5.76 2.70 -3.77
N TYR A 1065 5.11 2.29 -4.86
CA TYR A 1065 5.79 1.56 -5.93
C TYR A 1065 6.84 2.42 -6.64
N TYR A 1066 6.54 3.70 -6.88
CA TYR A 1066 7.53 4.65 -7.42
C TYR A 1066 8.77 4.74 -6.53
N LEU A 1067 8.59 4.84 -5.21
CA LEU A 1067 9.71 4.84 -4.26
C LEU A 1067 10.46 3.49 -4.28
N ASN A 1068 9.77 2.36 -4.16
CA ASN A 1068 10.42 1.04 -4.09
C ASN A 1068 11.09 0.59 -5.39
N SER A 1069 10.59 1.04 -6.55
CA SER A 1069 11.18 0.74 -7.87
C SER A 1069 12.41 1.59 -8.21
N VAL A 1070 12.61 2.71 -7.50
CA VAL A 1070 13.71 3.66 -7.70
C VAL A 1070 14.80 3.50 -6.62
N PHE A 1071 14.49 2.86 -5.49
CA PHE A 1071 15.45 2.53 -4.42
C PHE A 1071 16.06 1.12 -4.54
N ARG A 1072 15.55 0.27 -5.44
CA ARG A 1072 16.18 -0.99 -5.88
C ARG A 1072 16.91 -0.75 -7.19
#